data_AF-A0A8I2ZGE0-F1
#
_entry.id   AF-A0A8I2ZGE0-F1
#
_cell.length_a   1.000
_cell.length_b   1.000
_cell.length_c   1.000
_cell.angle_alpha   90.00
_cell.angle_beta   90.00
_cell.angle_gamma   90.00
#
_symmetry.space_group_name_H-M   'P 1'
#
loop_
_entity.id
_entity.type
_entity.pdbx_description
1 polymer ?
#
loop_
_entity_poly.entity_id
_entity_poly.type
_entity_poly.pdbx_seq_one_letter_code
_entity_poly.pdbx_strand_id
1 'polypeptide(L)'
;MRPSLWRSPALLLVAATLAVEAIYQDEVGDIDYHHELIGLPQIETTLFHRPRRDDKASLLYTLSDVGVVGAINPSNGGVVWRQSLTGNMTNGGGHLRAAEGENWIVTAHGHSVQAWNALSGRSAWWLDFTGQVKDLEVMELTENDRKDVLALFEEDNGATTLRRLNGQTGAVVWEISDAVNDVPIQVSTNIEKIFVVSLYGTLTSYGLRVSVLDIHTGKRLNEILLGTKGDVDSKDDIMFVGANSASPIVAWADKGRSKLHVNVLGTKKKHEFPLPADTTEVAIHAPHHLQSEPHFLVHSRTPTANKADVYHIDLKTSAVTKAYELPLLPGVGAFSTSSQGANVWFTRITDDEVILTSSESHAILGRWPYKPNTESSQVIHGVSEVIRKPDDSYAVRAAALTRLDDWVLVRNGDLAWSRPEGLTGAVAAAFAEFPENVQYAKVLEEEAHSNVVAAYVHRVQRHLKDLEQLPDWLASIPQRLISSITGSDAPVKKDGLHRDSFGFNKLAILATRRGRVYGLDIGNHGKVAWSSAAFAIPPGQTWDVKGIFVEDHRGLVTIRGSNGEQVVAKTTTGEIVEVLPEGAWPKVEATAIVDSASGQWLLPVGVDGKVGDVPAEWTPKQTVVVRSADGGLKGLTWSGVEGSAKEVVSWTFLPPGGQTIVEVATRASHDPVAQIGRVLGDRKVKYKYLNPNTAVVAATSAATSHLTIYLLDTVSGQILSSKTYEGVDASKTIDCAVAENWYACTFFGQYALKDAQGHALSGQSLKGYQIVVTDLYESNESNDRGPLGSAANFSSIETVDEPTGAPVPFLVSQAWVLSAPIVALAVTQTRQGITNRQLLGYQPETHGIAGLPRQVLEPRRTVGRDPTAQEVEAEGLIRYTPVIEVDPRQVITHQRDVIGVKDIMATPALLESTTLVFAYGIDIFGTRLAPSLSFDILGKGFDKVTLIGTVLALVAGVAALKPIVRRKQTDLRWTAPR
;
A
#
# COMPACT_ATOMS: atom_id res chain seq x y z
N MET A 1 -38.03 -15.97 -46.30
CA MET A 1 -37.30 -14.71 -46.03
C MET A 1 -37.42 -14.37 -44.55
N ARG A 2 -36.37 -14.66 -43.77
CA ARG A 2 -36.14 -14.16 -42.40
C ARG A 2 -34.63 -13.84 -42.35
N PRO A 3 -34.19 -12.65 -41.92
CA PRO A 3 -32.80 -12.27 -42.03
C PRO A 3 -31.96 -12.92 -40.94
N SER A 4 -30.77 -13.37 -41.32
CA SER A 4 -29.72 -13.90 -40.46
C SER A 4 -29.07 -12.78 -39.63
N LEU A 5 -29.24 -12.81 -38.31
CA LEU A 5 -28.64 -11.88 -37.35
C LEU A 5 -27.24 -12.30 -36.85
N TRP A 6 -26.61 -13.32 -37.45
CA TRP A 6 -25.40 -13.98 -36.92
C TRP A 6 -24.15 -13.74 -37.79
N ARG A 7 -23.90 -12.51 -38.25
CA ARG A 7 -22.71 -12.20 -39.10
C ARG A 7 -21.97 -10.92 -38.70
N SER A 8 -21.91 -10.60 -37.42
CA SER A 8 -21.08 -9.47 -36.95
C SER A 8 -20.06 -9.95 -35.90
N PRO A 9 -18.75 -9.97 -36.21
CA PRO A 9 -17.70 -10.35 -35.26
C PRO A 9 -17.63 -9.42 -34.03
N ALA A 10 -18.28 -8.25 -34.08
CA ALA A 10 -18.43 -7.34 -32.94
C ALA A 10 -19.30 -7.91 -31.80
N LEU A 11 -20.30 -8.76 -32.09
CA LEU A 11 -21.22 -9.28 -31.06
C LEU A 11 -20.59 -10.36 -30.16
N LEU A 12 -19.57 -11.09 -30.66
CA LEU A 12 -18.84 -12.11 -29.89
C LEU A 12 -17.72 -11.51 -29.03
N LEU A 13 -17.10 -10.40 -29.46
CA LEU A 13 -16.26 -9.57 -28.61
C LEU A 13 -17.07 -8.94 -27.45
N VAL A 14 -18.34 -8.62 -27.68
CA VAL A 14 -19.27 -8.20 -26.62
C VAL A 14 -19.62 -9.37 -25.68
N ALA A 15 -19.87 -10.58 -26.19
CA ALA A 15 -20.18 -11.73 -25.32
C ALA A 15 -18.99 -12.20 -24.46
N ALA A 16 -17.75 -12.09 -24.96
CA ALA A 16 -16.55 -12.38 -24.17
C ALA A 16 -16.22 -11.28 -23.13
N THR A 17 -16.72 -10.05 -23.33
CA THR A 17 -16.62 -8.95 -22.34
C THR A 17 -17.74 -8.98 -21.29
N LEU A 18 -18.84 -9.72 -21.51
CA LEU A 18 -19.92 -9.90 -20.52
C LEU A 18 -19.53 -10.75 -19.30
N ALA A 19 -18.41 -11.48 -19.33
CA ALA A 19 -17.94 -12.24 -18.17
C ALA A 19 -17.11 -11.39 -17.19
N VAL A 20 -16.97 -10.08 -17.45
CA VAL A 20 -16.05 -9.20 -16.73
C VAL A 20 -16.68 -7.81 -16.63
N GLU A 21 -17.72 -7.71 -15.81
CA GLU A 21 -18.15 -6.40 -15.35
C GLU A 21 -17.34 -6.04 -14.10
N ALA A 22 -16.83 -4.80 -14.10
CA ALA A 22 -16.46 -4.11 -12.88
C ALA A 22 -17.66 -4.15 -11.90
N ILE A 23 -17.35 -3.86 -10.64
CA ILE A 23 -18.32 -3.72 -9.57
C ILE A 23 -19.52 -2.89 -10.06
N TYR A 24 -20.75 -3.42 -9.91
CA TYR A 24 -21.94 -2.67 -10.26
C TYR A 24 -22.08 -1.44 -9.37
N GLN A 25 -22.72 -0.38 -9.86
CA GLN A 25 -22.83 0.89 -9.11
C GLN A 25 -23.48 0.70 -7.73
N ASP A 26 -24.40 -0.25 -7.57
CA ASP A 26 -25.06 -0.60 -6.31
C ASP A 26 -24.24 -1.52 -5.39
N GLU A 27 -23.11 -2.05 -5.87
CA GLU A 27 -22.16 -2.84 -5.09
C GLU A 27 -20.95 -2.02 -4.59
N VAL A 28 -20.72 -0.83 -5.18
CA VAL A 28 -19.66 0.08 -4.77
C VAL A 28 -19.89 0.53 -3.32
N GLY A 29 -18.89 0.28 -2.47
CA GLY A 29 -18.93 0.53 -1.04
C GLY A 29 -19.56 -0.59 -0.22
N ASP A 30 -20.17 -1.60 -0.84
CA ASP A 30 -20.68 -2.80 -0.17
C ASP A 30 -19.65 -3.95 -0.23
N ILE A 31 -19.07 -4.17 -1.42
CA ILE A 31 -18.12 -5.28 -1.63
C ILE A 31 -16.65 -4.86 -1.60
N ASP A 32 -16.38 -3.56 -1.75
CA ASP A 32 -15.05 -3.00 -1.81
C ASP A 32 -14.84 -1.89 -0.77
N TYR A 33 -13.58 -1.59 -0.50
CA TYR A 33 -13.17 -0.47 0.35
C TYR A 33 -11.81 0.06 -0.09
N HIS A 34 -11.55 1.32 0.23
CA HIS A 34 -10.33 2.02 -0.14
C HIS A 34 -9.96 2.98 0.98
N HIS A 35 -8.79 2.74 1.55
CA HIS A 35 -8.12 3.74 2.37
C HIS A 35 -7.33 4.63 1.43
N GLU A 36 -7.93 5.76 1.10
CA GLU A 36 -7.31 6.82 0.30
C GLU A 36 -6.36 7.62 1.20
N LEU A 37 -5.08 7.25 1.23
CA LEU A 37 -4.10 7.77 2.21
C LEU A 37 -3.18 8.83 1.61
N ILE A 38 -2.62 9.68 2.46
CA ILE A 38 -1.58 10.65 2.06
C ILE A 38 -0.23 10.25 2.66
N GLY A 39 -0.23 9.66 3.85
CA GLY A 39 0.97 9.35 4.64
C GLY A 39 1.14 10.28 5.82
N LEU A 40 2.22 10.08 6.59
CA LEU A 40 2.37 10.80 7.84
C LEU A 40 2.69 12.28 7.59
N PRO A 41 1.89 13.22 8.12
CA PRO A 41 2.16 14.63 7.99
C PRO A 41 3.46 14.98 8.71
N GLN A 42 4.36 15.69 8.03
CA GLN A 42 5.60 16.17 8.64
C GLN A 42 5.41 17.58 9.20
N ILE A 43 6.13 17.92 10.27
CA ILE A 43 5.98 19.21 10.96
C ILE A 43 6.27 20.41 10.04
N GLU A 44 7.30 20.31 9.20
CA GLU A 44 7.77 21.40 8.32
C GLU A 44 6.93 21.57 7.04
N THR A 45 6.09 20.59 6.72
CA THR A 45 5.38 20.51 5.44
C THR A 45 3.87 20.34 5.59
N THR A 46 3.33 20.56 6.77
CA THR A 46 1.88 20.54 7.01
C THR A 46 1.41 21.95 7.32
N LEU A 47 0.35 22.43 6.68
CA LEU A 47 -0.14 23.80 6.88
C LEU A 47 -1.63 23.96 6.53
N PHE A 48 -2.26 24.97 7.12
CA PHE A 48 -3.56 25.47 6.65
C PHE A 48 -3.34 26.58 5.63
N HIS A 49 -4.03 26.53 4.50
CA HIS A 49 -3.97 27.57 3.48
C HIS A 49 -5.32 27.78 2.81
N ARG A 50 -5.61 29.04 2.43
CA ARG A 50 -6.84 29.39 1.71
C ARG A 50 -6.59 29.21 0.21
N PRO A 51 -7.33 28.31 -0.46
CA PRO A 51 -7.07 28.02 -1.87
C PRO A 51 -7.36 29.20 -2.80
N ARG A 52 -8.16 30.18 -2.37
CA ARG A 52 -8.41 31.45 -3.07
C ARG A 52 -8.37 32.60 -2.08
N ARG A 53 -8.02 33.79 -2.57
CA ARG A 53 -7.97 35.03 -1.77
C ARG A 53 -9.29 35.36 -1.08
N ASP A 54 -10.42 35.13 -1.76
CA ASP A 54 -11.76 35.45 -1.25
C ASP A 54 -12.38 34.32 -0.41
N ASP A 55 -11.77 33.13 -0.38
CA ASP A 55 -12.30 32.00 0.37
C ASP A 55 -12.13 32.22 1.88
N LYS A 56 -13.19 31.98 2.63
CA LYS A 56 -13.15 32.03 4.11
C LYS A 56 -12.65 30.73 4.73
N ALA A 57 -12.66 29.64 3.97
CA ALA A 57 -12.31 28.31 4.44
C ALA A 57 -10.93 27.91 3.91
N SER A 58 -10.06 27.55 4.84
CA SER A 58 -8.76 26.94 4.52
C SER A 58 -8.92 25.44 4.27
N LEU A 59 -8.07 24.91 3.39
CA LEU A 59 -7.79 23.49 3.27
C LEU A 59 -6.54 23.14 4.07
N LEU A 60 -6.40 21.87 4.43
CA LEU A 60 -5.24 21.35 5.15
C LEU A 60 -4.32 20.65 4.15
N TYR A 61 -3.10 21.15 3.98
CA TYR A 61 -2.13 20.61 3.04
C TYR A 61 -1.02 19.89 3.77
N THR A 62 -0.49 18.85 3.15
CA THR A 62 0.70 18.16 3.64
C THR A 62 1.54 17.62 2.48
N LEU A 63 2.86 17.64 2.64
CA LEU A 63 3.76 16.72 1.94
C LEU A 63 4.19 15.65 2.95
N SER A 64 3.72 14.42 2.75
CA SER A 64 3.90 13.33 3.70
C SER A 64 5.30 12.71 3.64
N ASP A 65 5.59 11.85 4.60
CA ASP A 65 6.81 11.05 4.64
C ASP A 65 6.97 10.05 3.49
N VAL A 66 5.89 9.74 2.76
CA VAL A 66 5.91 8.82 1.60
C VAL A 66 6.03 9.54 0.26
N GLY A 67 6.13 10.87 0.25
CA GLY A 67 6.32 11.67 -0.97
C GLY A 67 5.02 11.97 -1.72
N VAL A 68 3.89 11.95 -1.01
CA VAL A 68 2.58 12.36 -1.55
C VAL A 68 2.27 13.75 -1.01
N VAL A 69 2.04 14.70 -1.92
CA VAL A 69 1.49 16.01 -1.58
C VAL A 69 -0.01 15.99 -1.79
N GLY A 70 -0.78 16.56 -0.87
CA GLY A 70 -2.22 16.61 -1.05
C GLY A 70 -2.91 17.65 -0.17
N ALA A 71 -4.18 17.87 -0.48
CA ALA A 71 -5.08 18.72 0.27
C ALA A 71 -6.22 17.88 0.85
N ILE A 72 -6.49 18.07 2.14
CA ILE A 72 -7.60 17.47 2.87
C ILE A 72 -8.63 18.54 3.22
N ASN A 73 -9.89 18.16 3.14
CA ASN A 73 -10.99 18.96 3.66
C ASN A 73 -11.05 18.86 5.19
N PRO A 74 -10.81 19.97 5.93
CA PRO A 74 -10.82 19.92 7.39
C PRO A 74 -12.17 19.54 7.99
N SER A 75 -13.30 19.69 7.29
CA SER A 75 -14.60 19.37 7.90
C SER A 75 -14.86 17.88 8.10
N ASN A 76 -14.31 17.03 7.22
CA ASN A 76 -14.64 15.60 7.18
C ASN A 76 -13.41 14.69 6.99
N GLY A 77 -12.21 15.24 6.80
CA GLY A 77 -11.00 14.47 6.56
C GLY A 77 -10.93 13.85 5.18
N GLY A 78 -11.83 14.19 4.24
CA GLY A 78 -11.80 13.68 2.87
C GLY A 78 -10.65 14.30 2.07
N VAL A 79 -10.03 13.51 1.19
CA VAL A 79 -9.03 14.01 0.24
C VAL A 79 -9.74 14.88 -0.80
N VAL A 80 -9.19 16.07 -1.07
CA VAL A 80 -9.65 16.96 -2.14
C VAL A 80 -8.88 16.66 -3.42
N TRP A 81 -7.55 16.53 -3.28
CA TRP A 81 -6.65 16.10 -4.33
C TRP A 81 -5.34 15.62 -3.68
N ARG A 82 -4.59 14.77 -4.38
CA ARG A 82 -3.25 14.34 -4.00
C ARG A 82 -2.43 13.97 -5.23
N GLN A 83 -1.11 14.04 -5.11
CA GLN A 83 -0.15 13.82 -6.19
C GLN A 83 1.09 13.12 -5.61
N SER A 84 1.58 12.09 -6.30
CA SER A 84 2.87 11.48 -5.97
C SER A 84 3.99 12.27 -6.66
N LEU A 85 4.97 12.76 -5.89
CA LEU A 85 6.04 13.60 -6.45
C LEU A 85 7.01 12.81 -7.32
N THR A 86 7.32 11.57 -6.93
CA THR A 86 8.37 10.75 -7.57
C THR A 86 7.82 9.47 -8.19
N GLY A 87 6.53 9.16 -8.00
CA GLY A 87 5.92 7.88 -8.37
C GLY A 87 6.29 6.70 -7.47
N ASN A 88 7.29 6.87 -6.60
CA ASN A 88 7.78 5.87 -5.65
C ASN A 88 7.68 6.40 -4.21
N MET A 89 7.66 5.50 -3.24
CA MET A 89 7.68 5.87 -1.83
C MET A 89 9.01 6.53 -1.45
N THR A 90 8.96 7.73 -0.86
CA THR A 90 10.14 8.42 -0.29
C THR A 90 10.29 8.11 1.20
N ASN A 91 11.43 8.44 1.81
CA ASN A 91 11.69 8.28 3.25
C ASN A 91 11.74 9.65 3.94
N GLY A 92 10.66 10.42 3.80
CA GLY A 92 10.59 11.80 4.25
C GLY A 92 11.34 12.78 3.34
N GLY A 93 11.54 13.98 3.86
CA GLY A 93 12.19 15.07 3.13
C GLY A 93 11.26 15.81 2.18
N GLY A 94 11.86 16.70 1.39
CA GLY A 94 11.15 17.69 0.61
C GLY A 94 10.64 18.86 1.45
N HIS A 95 10.10 19.85 0.75
CA HIS A 95 9.64 21.10 1.33
C HIS A 95 8.27 21.45 0.76
N LEU A 96 7.40 22.04 1.58
CA LEU A 96 6.12 22.59 1.16
C LEU A 96 5.97 24.01 1.73
N ARG A 97 5.63 24.97 0.86
CA ARG A 97 5.30 26.34 1.26
C ARG A 97 4.03 26.80 0.57
N ALA A 98 3.23 27.56 1.28
CA ALA A 98 2.06 28.22 0.71
C ALA A 98 2.37 29.69 0.43
N ALA A 99 1.96 30.16 -0.75
CA ALA A 99 1.98 31.58 -1.04
C ALA A 99 0.71 32.22 -0.49
N GLU A 100 0.79 32.82 0.69
CA GLU A 100 -0.37 33.44 1.33
C GLU A 100 -1.00 34.50 0.43
N GLY A 101 -2.33 34.51 0.31
CA GLY A 101 -3.07 35.44 -0.55
C GLY A 101 -3.08 35.03 -2.03
N GLU A 102 -2.28 34.04 -2.41
CA GLU A 102 -2.23 33.45 -3.74
C GLU A 102 -2.97 32.11 -3.79
N ASN A 103 -3.32 31.68 -5.00
CA ASN A 103 -4.05 30.44 -5.25
C ASN A 103 -3.16 29.22 -5.51
N TRP A 104 -1.88 29.29 -5.11
CA TRP A 104 -0.91 28.23 -5.36
C TRP A 104 -0.07 27.89 -4.12
N ILE A 105 0.42 26.66 -4.11
CA ILE A 105 1.40 26.15 -3.16
C ILE A 105 2.60 25.63 -3.95
N VAL A 106 3.78 25.58 -3.33
CA VAL A 106 5.00 25.10 -3.99
C VAL A 106 5.64 24.01 -3.17
N THR A 107 6.06 22.95 -3.86
CA THR A 107 6.83 21.85 -3.30
C THR A 107 8.19 21.78 -3.96
N ALA A 108 9.17 21.31 -3.23
CA ALA A 108 10.47 20.97 -3.78
C ALA A 108 10.98 19.68 -3.16
N HIS A 109 11.45 18.75 -3.98
CA HIS A 109 11.92 17.44 -3.54
C HIS A 109 12.95 16.90 -4.53
N GLY A 110 14.03 16.31 -4.03
CA GLY A 110 15.12 15.84 -4.88
C GLY A 110 15.72 17.00 -5.66
N HIS A 111 15.55 16.99 -6.98
CA HIS A 111 16.09 18.01 -7.89
C HIS A 111 15.01 18.90 -8.52
N SER A 112 13.74 18.65 -8.16
CA SER A 112 12.57 19.25 -8.80
C SER A 112 11.90 20.28 -7.90
N VAL A 113 11.42 21.36 -8.50
CA VAL A 113 10.57 22.38 -7.86
C VAL A 113 9.28 22.50 -8.66
N GLN A 114 8.14 22.44 -7.96
CA GLN A 114 6.83 22.41 -8.59
C GLN A 114 5.82 23.25 -7.84
N ALA A 115 5.08 24.09 -8.57
CA ALA A 115 3.93 24.80 -8.05
C ALA A 115 2.63 24.12 -8.47
N TRP A 116 1.67 24.15 -7.56
CA TRP A 116 0.36 23.52 -7.70
C TRP A 116 -0.73 24.55 -7.50
N ASN A 117 -1.79 24.46 -8.30
CA ASN A 117 -3.03 25.16 -7.96
C ASN A 117 -3.59 24.58 -6.64
N ALA A 118 -3.72 25.43 -5.63
CA ALA A 118 -4.08 25.03 -4.28
C ALA A 118 -5.47 24.36 -4.21
N LEU A 119 -6.42 24.78 -5.06
CA LEU A 119 -7.76 24.20 -5.08
C LEU A 119 -7.81 22.86 -5.82
N SER A 120 -7.21 22.77 -7.00
CA SER A 120 -7.41 21.64 -7.91
C SER A 120 -6.29 20.61 -7.93
N GLY A 121 -5.15 20.90 -7.29
CA GLY A 121 -3.97 20.03 -7.32
C GLY A 121 -3.33 19.87 -8.70
N ARG A 122 -3.67 20.76 -9.65
CA ARG A 122 -3.09 20.74 -10.99
C ARG A 122 -1.74 21.43 -10.95
N SER A 123 -0.75 20.89 -11.66
CA SER A 123 0.53 21.56 -11.81
C SER A 123 0.35 22.91 -12.50
N ALA A 124 0.86 23.97 -11.89
CA ALA A 124 0.94 25.30 -12.49
C ALA A 124 2.20 25.41 -13.35
N TRP A 125 3.34 24.95 -12.80
CA TRP A 125 4.61 24.79 -13.48
C TRP A 125 5.49 23.82 -12.69
N TRP A 126 6.43 23.18 -13.36
CA TRP A 126 7.48 22.36 -12.74
C TRP A 126 8.81 22.61 -13.44
N LEU A 127 9.91 22.52 -12.70
CA LEU A 127 11.27 22.66 -13.21
C LEU A 127 12.21 21.68 -12.49
N ASP A 128 13.10 21.07 -13.26
CA ASP A 128 14.18 20.24 -12.75
C ASP A 128 15.50 21.00 -12.84
N PHE A 129 16.30 20.93 -11.78
CA PHE A 129 17.61 21.53 -11.70
C PHE A 129 18.68 20.47 -11.45
N THR A 130 19.95 20.86 -11.48
CA THR A 130 21.07 20.05 -11.00
C THR A 130 21.17 20.14 -9.48
N GLY A 131 21.78 19.12 -8.86
CA GLY A 131 21.92 19.05 -7.41
C GLY A 131 20.65 18.65 -6.68
N GLN A 132 20.71 18.70 -5.34
CA GLN A 132 19.61 18.40 -4.45
C GLN A 132 19.09 19.66 -3.77
N VAL A 133 17.78 19.84 -3.79
CA VAL A 133 17.06 20.86 -3.02
C VAL A 133 17.35 20.64 -1.54
N LYS A 134 17.68 21.73 -0.85
CA LYS A 134 17.92 21.77 0.60
C LYS A 134 16.91 22.61 1.34
N ASP A 135 16.33 23.61 0.68
CA ASP A 135 15.23 24.39 1.22
C ASP A 135 14.43 25.13 0.15
N LEU A 136 13.23 25.53 0.55
CA LEU A 136 12.26 26.26 -0.25
C LEU A 136 11.60 27.34 0.61
N GLU A 137 11.58 28.57 0.13
CA GLU A 137 10.90 29.69 0.80
C GLU A 137 10.11 30.55 -0.19
N VAL A 138 9.01 31.13 0.28
CA VAL A 138 8.21 32.08 -0.49
C VAL A 138 8.53 33.49 -0.04
N MET A 139 8.97 34.33 -0.98
CA MET A 139 9.36 35.72 -0.74
C MET A 139 8.30 36.68 -1.29
N GLU A 140 7.97 37.71 -0.52
CA GLU A 140 7.05 38.77 -0.92
C GLU A 140 7.80 40.03 -1.37
N LEU A 141 7.43 40.58 -2.54
CA LEU A 141 8.05 41.77 -3.10
C LEU A 141 7.21 43.02 -2.80
N THR A 142 7.85 44.01 -2.17
CA THR A 142 7.21 45.28 -1.79
C THR A 142 6.70 46.11 -2.97
N GLU A 143 7.31 45.98 -4.15
CA GLU A 143 7.01 46.84 -5.30
C GLU A 143 5.69 46.49 -6.00
N ASN A 144 5.28 45.22 -6.01
CA ASN A 144 4.18 44.73 -6.86
C ASN A 144 3.22 43.73 -6.19
N ASP A 145 3.30 43.53 -4.86
CA ASP A 145 2.50 42.51 -4.13
C ASP A 145 2.66 41.08 -4.72
N ARG A 146 3.76 40.86 -5.46
CA ARG A 146 4.05 39.60 -6.15
C ARG A 146 4.87 38.70 -5.24
N LYS A 147 4.52 37.42 -5.20
CA LYS A 147 5.27 36.38 -4.49
C LYS A 147 6.13 35.56 -5.44
N ASP A 148 7.41 35.46 -5.13
CA ASP A 148 8.40 34.66 -5.86
C ASP A 148 8.89 33.51 -4.95
N VAL A 149 9.48 32.49 -5.57
CA VAL A 149 9.98 31.30 -4.86
C VAL A 149 11.50 31.35 -4.81
N LEU A 150 12.07 31.11 -3.64
CA LEU A 150 13.49 30.88 -3.44
C LEU A 150 13.74 29.39 -3.25
N ALA A 151 14.59 28.81 -4.08
CA ALA A 151 14.97 27.40 -4.00
C ALA A 151 16.49 27.29 -3.81
N LEU A 152 16.89 26.66 -2.69
CA LEU A 152 18.28 26.46 -2.30
C LEU A 152 18.71 25.04 -2.66
N PHE A 153 19.83 24.90 -3.35
CA PHE A 153 20.38 23.64 -3.82
C PHE A 153 21.82 23.43 -3.34
N GLU A 154 22.15 22.16 -3.08
CA GLU A 154 23.53 21.66 -3.03
C GLU A 154 23.82 20.92 -4.33
N GLU A 155 24.73 21.46 -5.14
CA GLU A 155 25.14 20.89 -6.42
C GLU A 155 26.12 19.72 -6.23
N ASP A 156 26.25 18.83 -7.21
CA ASP A 156 27.10 17.63 -7.12
C ASP A 156 28.59 17.93 -6.89
N ASN A 157 29.03 19.13 -7.25
CA ASN A 157 30.39 19.62 -7.01
C ASN A 157 30.60 20.23 -5.62
N GLY A 158 29.57 20.18 -4.74
CA GLY A 158 29.57 20.77 -3.41
C GLY A 158 29.27 22.28 -3.40
N ALA A 159 28.96 22.90 -4.55
CA ALA A 159 28.58 24.31 -4.59
C ALA A 159 27.15 24.50 -4.05
N THR A 160 26.94 25.62 -3.36
CA THR A 160 25.60 26.04 -2.95
C THR A 160 25.02 26.95 -4.03
N THR A 161 23.85 26.62 -4.58
CA THR A 161 23.15 27.46 -5.55
C THR A 161 21.81 27.92 -5.01
N LEU A 162 21.56 29.24 -5.04
CA LEU A 162 20.27 29.82 -4.74
C LEU A 162 19.62 30.36 -6.02
N ARG A 163 18.37 29.94 -6.26
CA ARG A 163 17.58 30.35 -7.42
C ARG A 163 16.35 31.12 -6.97
N ARG A 164 16.10 32.27 -7.60
CA ARG A 164 14.84 32.98 -7.49
C ARG A 164 13.98 32.67 -8.71
N LEU A 165 12.82 32.06 -8.47
CA LEU A 165 11.86 31.67 -9.50
C LEU A 165 10.64 32.59 -9.43
N ASN A 166 10.10 32.95 -10.57
CA ASN A 166 8.82 33.65 -10.65
C ASN A 166 7.70 32.73 -10.12
N GLY A 167 6.91 33.19 -9.15
CA GLY A 167 5.89 32.35 -8.51
C GLY A 167 4.77 31.87 -9.45
N GLN A 168 4.46 32.61 -10.53
CA GLN A 168 3.38 32.26 -11.47
C GLN A 168 3.86 31.43 -12.65
N THR A 169 5.07 31.68 -13.16
CA THR A 169 5.57 31.03 -14.39
C THR A 169 6.69 30.01 -14.14
N GLY A 170 7.29 30.01 -12.95
CA GLY A 170 8.50 29.25 -12.64
C GLY A 170 9.78 29.82 -13.25
N ALA A 171 9.71 30.82 -14.14
CA ALA A 171 10.89 31.32 -14.84
C ALA A 171 11.98 31.79 -13.86
N VAL A 172 13.23 31.38 -14.10
CA VAL A 172 14.39 31.79 -13.30
C VAL A 172 14.61 33.29 -13.49
N VAL A 173 14.47 34.05 -12.41
CA VAL A 173 14.71 35.51 -12.39
C VAL A 173 16.20 35.78 -12.30
N TRP A 174 16.87 35.10 -11.37
CA TRP A 174 18.33 35.07 -11.25
C TRP A 174 18.76 33.80 -10.52
N GLU A 175 20.03 33.46 -10.69
CA GLU A 175 20.70 32.34 -10.06
C GLU A 175 22.07 32.81 -9.55
N ILE A 176 22.42 32.42 -8.33
CA ILE A 176 23.76 32.63 -7.78
C ILE A 176 24.30 31.34 -7.21
N SER A 177 25.53 31.02 -7.59
CA SER A 177 26.25 29.85 -7.10
C SER A 177 27.51 30.29 -6.36
N ASP A 178 27.67 29.76 -5.16
CA ASP A 178 28.83 29.95 -4.32
C ASP A 178 29.63 28.65 -4.28
N ALA A 179 30.87 28.67 -4.76
CA ALA A 179 31.75 27.51 -4.82
C ALA A 179 32.37 27.15 -3.44
N VAL A 180 31.74 27.58 -2.36
CA VAL A 180 32.24 27.34 -1.00
C VAL A 180 31.70 25.99 -0.54
N ASN A 181 32.59 25.09 -0.14
CA ASN A 181 32.26 23.76 0.41
C ASN A 181 31.65 23.87 1.83
N ASP A 182 30.58 24.64 1.97
CA ASP A 182 29.72 24.64 3.14
C ASP A 182 28.53 23.71 2.90
N VAL A 183 27.88 23.28 3.99
CA VAL A 183 26.63 22.55 3.89
C VAL A 183 25.47 23.55 3.98
N PRO A 184 24.73 23.82 2.89
CA PRO A 184 23.56 24.69 2.94
C PRO A 184 22.44 24.06 3.77
N ILE A 185 21.81 24.87 4.64
CA ILE A 185 20.78 24.41 5.57
C ILE A 185 19.41 24.93 5.18
N GLN A 186 19.25 26.25 5.15
CA GLN A 186 17.95 26.89 4.99
C GLN A 186 18.09 28.30 4.43
N VAL A 187 17.06 28.78 3.73
CA VAL A 187 16.92 30.17 3.27
C VAL A 187 15.79 30.85 4.03
N SER A 188 15.99 32.12 4.39
CA SER A 188 14.98 32.96 5.03
C SER A 188 15.00 34.35 4.43
N THR A 189 13.89 35.07 4.53
CA THR A 189 13.76 36.43 3.97
C THR A 189 13.26 37.43 5.00
N ASN A 190 13.58 38.70 4.78
CA ASN A 190 12.81 39.81 5.34
C ASN A 190 12.40 40.77 4.20
N ILE A 191 11.91 41.96 4.55
CA ILE A 191 11.41 42.95 3.58
C ILE A 191 12.51 43.48 2.63
N GLU A 192 13.79 43.40 3.04
CA GLU A 192 14.92 44.03 2.31
C GLU A 192 15.98 43.06 1.81
N LYS A 193 16.14 41.89 2.45
CA LYS A 193 17.30 41.01 2.31
C LYS A 193 16.91 39.54 2.33
N ILE A 194 17.72 38.75 1.64
CA ILE A 194 17.69 37.28 1.68
C ILE A 194 18.84 36.80 2.57
N PHE A 195 18.58 35.80 3.40
CA PHE A 195 19.56 35.18 4.28
C PHE A 195 19.70 33.72 3.92
N VAL A 196 20.92 33.31 3.55
CA VAL A 196 21.27 31.89 3.35
C VAL A 196 22.08 31.44 4.57
N VAL A 197 21.58 30.40 5.25
CA VAL A 197 22.24 29.81 6.41
C VAL A 197 22.93 28.52 5.98
N SER A 198 24.23 28.45 6.24
CA SER A 198 25.08 27.30 5.91
C SER A 198 25.97 26.91 7.09
N LEU A 199 26.33 25.64 7.18
CA LEU A 199 27.32 25.14 8.12
C LEU A 199 28.71 25.21 7.49
N TYR A 200 29.65 25.87 8.19
CA TYR A 200 31.06 25.91 7.80
C TYR A 200 31.91 25.23 8.87
N GLY A 201 32.83 24.34 8.49
CA GLY A 201 33.64 23.61 9.47
C GLY A 201 34.09 22.24 8.98
N THR A 202 34.35 21.35 9.94
CA THR A 202 34.72 19.96 9.71
C THR A 202 33.59 19.04 10.18
N LEU A 203 33.54 17.79 9.70
CA LEU A 203 32.46 16.79 9.86
C LEU A 203 31.83 16.63 11.26
N THR A 204 32.48 17.07 12.34
CA THR A 204 32.00 16.92 13.72
C THR A 204 32.08 18.22 14.52
N SER A 205 32.29 19.37 13.87
CA SER A 205 32.53 20.65 14.52
C SER A 205 32.28 21.78 13.53
N TYR A 206 31.06 22.30 13.55
CA TYR A 206 30.60 23.36 12.65
C TYR A 206 30.42 24.68 13.39
N GLY A 207 30.49 25.77 12.62
CA GLY A 207 29.92 27.07 12.95
C GLY A 207 28.84 27.43 11.94
N LEU A 208 28.06 28.47 12.24
CA LEU A 208 26.98 28.95 11.37
C LEU A 208 27.46 30.13 10.54
N ARG A 209 27.33 30.04 9.21
CA ARG A 209 27.57 31.15 8.28
C ARG A 209 26.22 31.65 7.78
N VAL A 210 25.99 32.96 7.90
CA VAL A 210 24.83 33.64 7.36
C VAL A 210 25.30 34.57 6.24
N SER A 211 24.98 34.22 5.01
CA SER A 211 25.22 35.04 3.83
C SER A 211 24.00 35.94 3.59
N VAL A 212 24.25 37.25 3.52
CA VAL A 212 23.21 38.27 3.31
C VAL A 212 23.24 38.69 1.85
N LEU A 213 22.14 38.50 1.13
CA LEU A 213 22.02 38.76 -0.30
C LEU A 213 20.99 39.87 -0.59
N ASP A 214 21.20 40.54 -1.71
CA ASP A 214 20.28 41.52 -2.29
C ASP A 214 19.08 40.84 -2.97
N ILE A 215 17.85 41.30 -2.70
CA ILE A 215 16.62 40.68 -3.24
C ILE A 215 16.57 40.75 -4.78
N HIS A 216 16.96 41.89 -5.36
CA HIS A 216 16.79 42.16 -6.78
C HIS A 216 17.85 41.48 -7.65
N THR A 217 19.10 41.48 -7.20
CA THR A 217 20.25 41.00 -7.97
C THR A 217 20.79 39.65 -7.51
N GLY A 218 20.43 39.18 -6.32
CA GLY A 218 20.99 37.99 -5.70
C GLY A 218 22.43 38.15 -5.21
N LYS A 219 23.07 39.31 -5.43
CA LYS A 219 24.48 39.53 -5.08
C LYS A 219 24.68 39.51 -3.57
N ARG A 220 25.78 38.91 -3.14
CA ARG A 220 26.19 38.90 -1.72
C ARG A 220 26.57 40.29 -1.26
N LEU A 221 25.85 40.78 -0.25
CA LEU A 221 26.05 42.08 0.40
C LEU A 221 26.96 41.98 1.62
N ASN A 222 26.80 40.93 2.43
CA ASN A 222 27.54 40.74 3.67
C ASN A 222 27.64 39.26 4.04
N GLU A 223 28.57 38.94 4.93
CA GLU A 223 28.75 37.61 5.50
C GLU A 223 28.94 37.73 7.01
N ILE A 224 28.17 36.93 7.76
CA ILE A 224 28.19 36.92 9.22
C ILE A 224 28.51 35.50 9.68
N LEU A 225 29.60 35.36 10.41
CA LEU A 225 29.97 34.11 11.06
C LEU A 225 29.44 34.13 12.50
N LEU A 226 28.62 33.15 12.85
CA LEU A 226 28.01 32.96 14.15
C LEU A 226 28.65 31.74 14.84
N GLY A 227 29.23 31.97 16.01
CA GLY A 227 29.88 30.94 16.81
C GLY A 227 31.30 30.58 16.37
N THR A 228 31.94 29.69 17.13
CA THR A 228 33.23 29.07 16.78
C THR A 228 33.01 27.62 16.35
N LYS A 229 34.01 27.01 15.67
CA LYS A 229 33.94 25.58 15.30
C LYS A 229 33.71 24.74 16.56
N GLY A 230 32.55 24.08 16.65
CA GLY A 230 32.15 23.25 17.80
C GLY A 230 30.89 23.75 18.52
N ASP A 231 30.28 24.85 18.08
CA ASP A 231 28.97 25.32 18.57
C ASP A 231 27.81 24.45 18.04
N VAL A 232 28.01 23.74 16.92
CA VAL A 232 27.03 22.89 16.24
C VAL A 232 27.73 21.60 15.80
N ASP A 233 27.20 20.43 16.18
CA ASP A 233 27.77 19.13 15.80
C ASP A 233 27.13 18.62 14.49
N SER A 234 25.84 18.87 14.29
CA SER A 234 25.05 18.40 13.14
C SER A 234 23.95 19.37 12.72
N LYS A 235 23.33 19.13 11.55
CA LYS A 235 22.14 19.87 11.10
C LYS A 235 21.00 19.80 12.12
N ASP A 236 20.86 18.68 12.81
CA ASP A 236 19.76 18.43 13.76
C ASP A 236 19.85 19.28 15.03
N ASP A 237 21.00 19.92 15.28
CA ASP A 237 21.16 20.88 16.38
C ASP A 237 20.58 22.26 16.05
N ILE A 238 20.36 22.55 14.76
CA ILE A 238 19.63 23.74 14.30
C ILE A 238 18.15 23.44 14.40
N MET A 239 17.50 24.07 15.39
CA MET A 239 16.09 23.82 15.71
C MET A 239 15.16 24.57 14.76
N PHE A 240 15.60 25.72 14.23
CA PHE A 240 14.77 26.59 13.41
C PHE A 240 15.58 27.65 12.69
N VAL A 241 15.27 27.87 11.41
CA VAL A 241 15.62 29.08 10.67
C VAL A 241 14.33 29.65 10.10
N GLY A 242 14.01 30.90 10.42
CA GLY A 242 12.76 31.51 9.97
C GLY A 242 12.19 32.46 11.01
N ALA A 243 10.86 32.54 11.10
CA ALA A 243 10.07 33.63 11.67
C ALA A 243 9.92 34.74 10.63
N ASN A 244 9.00 34.51 9.70
CA ASN A 244 8.84 35.36 8.53
C ASN A 244 7.97 36.56 8.92
N SER A 245 8.51 37.48 9.73
CA SER A 245 8.34 38.93 9.51
C SER A 245 9.13 39.88 10.37
N ALA A 246 9.58 40.95 9.70
CA ALA A 246 10.42 42.06 10.18
C ALA A 246 11.80 41.67 10.74
N SER A 247 11.98 40.53 11.42
CA SER A 247 13.25 40.11 12.01
C SER A 247 13.36 38.58 12.14
N PRO A 248 13.74 37.87 11.06
CA PRO A 248 13.89 36.42 11.10
C PRO A 248 15.07 36.00 11.99
N ILE A 249 15.01 34.78 12.51
CA ILE A 249 15.98 34.24 13.47
C ILE A 249 16.56 32.91 12.98
N VAL A 250 17.75 32.59 13.51
CA VAL A 250 18.28 31.23 13.56
C VAL A 250 18.47 30.84 15.01
N ALA A 251 18.07 29.62 15.35
CA ALA A 251 18.18 29.11 16.70
C ALA A 251 18.71 27.66 16.70
N TRP A 252 19.64 27.40 17.61
CA TRP A 252 20.31 26.11 17.74
C TRP A 252 20.58 25.78 19.21
N ALA A 253 20.54 24.49 19.54
CA ALA A 253 20.84 24.01 20.88
C ALA A 253 22.30 23.54 20.98
N ASP A 254 22.85 23.56 22.19
CA ASP A 254 24.13 22.90 22.46
C ASP A 254 23.97 21.36 22.50
N LYS A 255 25.09 20.63 22.41
CA LYS A 255 25.13 19.16 22.40
C LYS A 255 24.34 18.50 23.55
N GLY A 256 24.37 19.13 24.73
CA GLY A 256 23.66 18.63 25.92
C GLY A 256 22.19 19.06 26.01
N ARG A 257 21.69 19.86 25.05
CA ARG A 257 20.39 20.56 25.10
C ARG A 257 20.16 21.26 26.44
N SER A 258 21.23 21.83 27.00
CA SER A 258 21.22 22.60 28.24
C SER A 258 20.99 24.09 28.00
N LYS A 259 21.33 24.56 26.80
CA LYS A 259 21.27 25.96 26.40
C LYS A 259 20.75 26.09 24.97
N LEU A 260 19.86 27.06 24.77
CA LEU A 260 19.41 27.49 23.46
C LEU A 260 20.14 28.78 23.08
N HIS A 261 20.69 28.79 21.88
CA HIS A 261 21.27 29.97 21.26
C HIS A 261 20.33 30.53 20.20
N VAL A 262 20.15 31.84 20.19
CA VAL A 262 19.29 32.53 19.21
C VAL A 262 20.03 33.74 18.64
N ASN A 263 19.99 33.89 17.32
CA ASN A 263 20.50 35.06 16.61
C ASN A 263 19.42 35.63 15.70
N VAL A 264 19.26 36.96 15.72
CA VAL A 264 18.46 37.66 14.72
C VAL A 264 19.29 37.80 13.45
N LEU A 265 18.80 37.25 12.35
CA LEU A 265 19.51 37.20 11.07
C LEU A 265 19.86 38.62 10.59
N GLY A 266 21.09 38.77 10.09
CA GLY A 266 21.65 40.07 9.73
C GLY A 266 22.40 40.78 10.87
N THR A 267 22.41 40.21 12.08
CA THR A 267 23.16 40.76 13.23
C THR A 267 24.26 39.81 13.73
N LYS A 268 25.26 40.36 14.43
CA LYS A 268 26.34 39.56 15.05
C LYS A 268 26.05 39.12 16.49
N LYS A 269 24.92 39.56 17.07
CA LYS A 269 24.63 39.36 18.49
C LYS A 269 24.04 37.96 18.72
N LYS A 270 24.70 37.16 19.54
CA LYS A 270 24.22 35.84 20.00
C LYS A 270 23.52 36.03 21.35
N HIS A 271 22.29 35.53 21.47
CA HIS A 271 21.53 35.46 22.73
C HIS A 271 21.53 34.02 23.23
N GLU A 272 21.62 33.82 24.54
CA GLU A 272 21.73 32.49 25.17
C GLU A 272 20.69 32.36 26.28
N PHE A 273 19.95 31.26 26.28
CA PHE A 273 18.89 30.97 27.24
C PHE A 273 19.05 29.56 27.81
N PRO A 274 18.86 29.35 29.12
CA PRO A 274 18.91 28.02 29.73
C PRO A 274 17.67 27.21 29.33
N LEU A 275 17.88 25.95 28.98
CA LEU A 275 16.81 24.96 28.78
C LEU A 275 16.53 24.19 30.08
N PRO A 276 15.34 23.61 30.25
CA PRO A 276 15.05 22.72 31.37
C PRO A 276 16.04 21.55 31.48
N ALA A 277 16.29 21.07 32.69
CA ALA A 277 17.07 19.86 32.89
C ALA A 277 16.41 18.65 32.17
N ASP A 278 17.23 17.74 31.66
CA ASP A 278 16.81 16.53 30.95
C ASP A 278 15.96 16.79 29.68
N THR A 279 16.15 17.95 29.04
CA THR A 279 15.49 18.27 27.76
C THR A 279 15.97 17.31 26.67
N THR A 280 15.04 16.53 26.12
CA THR A 280 15.32 15.57 25.04
C THR A 280 15.10 16.19 23.67
N GLU A 281 14.13 17.10 23.53
CA GLU A 281 13.72 17.71 22.27
C GLU A 281 13.37 19.19 22.49
N VAL A 282 13.77 20.03 21.54
CA VAL A 282 13.41 21.44 21.49
C VAL A 282 12.77 21.73 20.14
N ALA A 283 11.61 22.37 20.13
CA ALA A 283 10.95 22.83 18.92
C ALA A 283 10.68 24.34 19.03
N ILE A 284 10.79 25.06 17.92
CA ILE A 284 10.52 26.50 17.89
C ILE A 284 9.34 26.75 16.98
N HIS A 285 8.41 27.55 17.50
CA HIS A 285 7.15 27.86 16.85
C HIS A 285 7.07 29.38 16.68
N ALA A 286 7.08 29.85 15.44
CA ALA A 286 7.08 31.28 15.11
C ALA A 286 6.10 31.59 13.97
N PRO A 287 5.58 32.82 13.86
CA PRO A 287 4.69 33.21 12.77
C PRO A 287 5.44 33.35 11.44
N HIS A 288 4.68 33.25 10.33
CA HIS A 288 5.22 33.35 8.96
C HIS A 288 4.68 34.55 8.16
N HIS A 289 3.92 35.47 8.77
CA HIS A 289 3.37 36.64 8.07
C HIS A 289 4.14 37.91 8.36
N LEU A 290 4.46 38.69 7.30
CA LEU A 290 5.16 40.00 7.29
C LEU A 290 4.65 41.04 8.31
N GLN A 291 3.44 40.88 8.81
CA GLN A 291 2.76 41.80 9.71
C GLN A 291 2.59 41.28 11.14
N SER A 292 2.94 40.02 11.40
CA SER A 292 2.81 39.40 12.72
C SER A 292 3.73 40.02 13.75
N GLU A 293 3.26 40.06 15.00
CA GLU A 293 4.11 40.45 16.13
C GLU A 293 5.35 39.52 16.22
N PRO A 294 6.55 40.07 16.52
CA PRO A 294 7.80 39.35 16.45
C PRO A 294 8.05 38.51 17.72
N HIS A 295 7.11 37.60 17.98
CA HIS A 295 7.16 36.64 19.07
C HIS A 295 7.41 35.24 18.54
N PHE A 296 8.16 34.45 19.29
CA PHE A 296 8.33 33.03 19.04
C PHE A 296 8.27 32.24 20.34
N LEU A 297 7.83 30.99 20.24
CA LEU A 297 7.71 30.07 21.35
C LEU A 297 8.79 29.00 21.24
N VAL A 298 9.51 28.79 22.34
CA VAL A 298 10.46 27.69 22.52
C VAL A 298 9.74 26.61 23.32
N HIS A 299 9.50 25.48 22.68
CA HIS A 299 8.91 24.30 23.29
C HIS A 299 10.02 23.33 23.69
N SER A 300 10.08 22.96 24.96
CA SER A 300 11.04 22.00 25.51
C SER A 300 10.31 20.78 26.04
N ARG A 301 10.75 19.59 25.62
CA ARG A 301 10.21 18.30 26.09
C ARG A 301 11.24 17.56 26.91
N THR A 302 10.78 16.98 28.00
CA THR A 302 11.50 15.98 28.80
C THR A 302 10.78 14.64 28.65
N PRO A 303 11.34 13.51 29.13
CA PRO A 303 10.69 12.22 29.04
C PRO A 303 9.30 12.15 29.73
N THR A 304 9.04 13.06 30.68
CA THR A 304 7.84 13.02 31.53
C THR A 304 6.97 14.27 31.46
N ALA A 305 7.44 15.35 30.81
CA ALA A 305 6.75 16.63 30.80
C ALA A 305 7.10 17.48 29.57
N ASN A 306 6.30 18.52 29.33
CA ASN A 306 6.58 19.53 28.31
C ASN A 306 6.36 20.95 28.87
N LYS A 307 7.23 21.89 28.47
CA LYS A 307 7.22 23.30 28.85
C LYS A 307 7.33 24.17 27.61
N ALA A 308 6.78 25.38 27.66
CA ALA A 308 7.05 26.38 26.64
C ALA A 308 7.41 27.75 27.25
N ASP A 309 8.36 28.43 26.63
CA ASP A 309 8.77 29.80 26.96
C ASP A 309 8.56 30.69 25.72
N VAL A 310 7.94 31.85 25.91
CA VAL A 310 7.65 32.80 24.81
C VAL A 310 8.62 33.97 24.87
N TYR A 311 9.20 34.32 23.73
CA TYR A 311 10.19 35.35 23.58
C TYR A 311 9.71 36.44 22.62
N HIS A 312 10.16 37.67 22.85
CA HIS A 312 9.90 38.84 22.04
C HIS A 312 11.21 39.38 21.43
N ILE A 313 11.14 39.78 20.16
CA ILE A 313 12.25 40.42 19.44
C ILE A 313 11.94 41.91 19.28
N ASP A 314 12.77 42.76 19.89
CA ASP A 314 12.71 44.20 19.65
C ASP A 314 13.27 44.52 18.25
N LEU A 315 12.39 44.95 17.34
CA LEU A 315 12.73 45.26 15.94
C LEU A 315 13.77 46.39 15.79
N LYS A 316 13.93 47.27 16.79
CA LYS A 316 14.87 48.40 16.73
C LYS A 316 16.26 48.00 17.22
N THR A 317 16.32 47.19 18.29
CA THR A 317 17.59 46.83 18.94
C THR A 317 18.07 45.42 18.61
N SER A 318 17.22 44.62 17.95
CA SER A 318 17.40 43.18 17.73
C SER A 318 17.69 42.40 19.02
N ALA A 319 17.20 42.91 20.15
CA ALA A 319 17.29 42.24 21.43
C ALA A 319 16.18 41.18 21.56
N VAL A 320 16.57 39.96 21.96
CA VAL A 320 15.63 38.88 22.25
C VAL A 320 15.45 38.82 23.76
N THR A 321 14.21 38.94 24.22
CA THR A 321 13.88 38.93 25.66
C THR A 321 12.75 37.95 25.94
N LYS A 322 12.74 37.32 27.11
CA LYS A 322 11.65 36.42 27.52
C LYS A 322 10.41 37.27 27.84
N ALA A 323 9.32 37.02 27.13
CA ALA A 323 8.05 37.72 27.33
C ALA A 323 7.27 37.11 28.51
N TYR A 324 7.04 35.80 28.47
CA TYR A 324 6.40 35.05 29.55
C TYR A 324 6.73 33.55 29.45
N GLU A 325 6.32 32.78 30.45
CA GLU A 325 6.41 31.31 30.43
C GLU A 325 5.04 30.65 30.55
N LEU A 326 4.91 29.51 29.87
CA LEU A 326 3.77 28.62 30.00
C LEU A 326 4.11 27.48 30.98
N PRO A 327 3.11 26.99 31.74
CA PRO A 327 3.36 26.01 32.79
C PRO A 327 3.90 24.69 32.23
N LEU A 328 4.79 24.07 32.99
CA LEU A 328 5.20 22.68 32.81
C LEU A 328 3.97 21.79 33.04
N LEU A 329 3.58 20.99 32.05
CA LEU A 329 2.51 20.01 32.18
C LEU A 329 3.09 18.59 32.01
N PRO A 330 2.55 17.59 32.73
CA PRO A 330 2.97 16.20 32.58
C PRO A 330 2.59 15.65 31.20
N GLY A 331 3.30 14.59 30.80
CA GLY A 331 3.02 13.85 29.57
C GLY A 331 3.58 14.50 28.30
N VAL A 332 3.20 13.92 27.16
CA VAL A 332 3.58 14.42 25.84
C VAL A 332 2.59 15.53 25.45
N GLY A 333 3.09 16.58 24.82
CA GLY A 333 2.27 17.68 24.31
C GLY A 333 2.87 18.26 23.05
N ALA A 334 2.02 18.86 22.23
CA ALA A 334 2.43 19.55 21.02
C ALA A 334 1.96 21.00 21.03
N PHE A 335 2.81 21.88 20.51
CA PHE A 335 2.48 23.26 20.26
C PHE A 335 2.37 23.51 18.75
N SER A 336 1.57 24.50 18.40
CA SER A 336 1.48 25.00 17.04
C SER A 336 1.25 26.51 17.05
N THR A 337 1.76 27.20 16.03
CA THR A 337 1.54 28.63 15.84
C THR A 337 0.51 28.87 14.76
N SER A 338 -0.34 29.87 14.97
CA SER A 338 -1.21 30.44 13.95
C SER A 338 -1.14 31.95 14.04
N SER A 339 -1.34 32.63 12.91
CA SER A 339 -1.32 34.09 12.88
C SER A 339 -2.36 34.63 11.91
N GLN A 340 -2.87 35.82 12.20
CA GLN A 340 -3.80 36.55 11.33
C GLN A 340 -3.53 38.05 11.47
N GLY A 341 -2.88 38.62 10.46
CA GLY A 341 -2.33 39.98 10.54
C GLY A 341 -1.28 40.05 11.66
N ALA A 342 -1.43 41.02 12.57
CA ALA A 342 -0.55 41.20 13.72
C ALA A 342 -0.74 40.15 14.83
N ASN A 343 -1.92 39.56 14.93
CA ASN A 343 -2.22 38.63 16.02
C ASN A 343 -1.52 37.29 15.81
N VAL A 344 -0.84 36.81 16.86
CA VAL A 344 -0.19 35.50 16.89
C VAL A 344 -0.76 34.71 18.06
N TRP A 345 -1.12 33.45 17.80
CA TRP A 345 -1.65 32.53 18.79
C TRP A 345 -0.84 31.25 18.84
N PHE A 346 -0.67 30.76 20.06
CA PHE A 346 -0.10 29.45 20.32
C PHE A 346 -1.20 28.52 20.81
N THR A 347 -1.32 27.37 20.13
CA THR A 347 -2.23 26.30 20.55
C THR A 347 -1.39 25.19 21.15
N ARG A 348 -1.74 24.73 22.36
CA ARG A 348 -1.17 23.54 23.00
C ARG A 348 -2.20 22.43 23.01
N ILE A 349 -1.81 21.24 22.57
CA ILE A 349 -2.60 20.02 22.69
C ILE A 349 -1.87 19.08 23.64
N THR A 350 -2.55 18.65 24.69
CA THR A 350 -2.11 17.59 25.61
C THR A 350 -3.10 16.43 25.58
N ASP A 351 -2.82 15.39 26.35
CA ASP A 351 -3.71 14.23 26.47
C ASP A 351 -5.09 14.59 27.07
N ASP A 352 -5.16 15.68 27.85
CA ASP A 352 -6.37 16.06 28.61
C ASP A 352 -7.04 17.34 28.11
N GLU A 353 -6.31 18.24 27.44
CA GLU A 353 -6.85 19.55 27.05
C GLU A 353 -6.22 20.17 25.80
N VAL A 354 -7.01 21.02 25.15
CA VAL A 354 -6.55 21.97 24.13
C VAL A 354 -6.58 23.37 24.75
N ILE A 355 -5.44 24.06 24.73
CA ILE A 355 -5.27 25.39 25.32
C ILE A 355 -4.85 26.37 24.22
N LEU A 356 -5.47 27.54 24.21
CA LEU A 356 -5.15 28.66 23.33
C LEU A 356 -4.62 29.84 24.13
N THR A 357 -3.46 30.37 23.74
CA THR A 357 -2.85 31.58 24.34
C THR A 357 -2.46 32.59 23.26
N SER A 358 -2.47 33.88 23.61
CA SER A 358 -1.96 34.97 22.75
C SER A 358 -0.44 35.07 22.86
N SER A 359 0.26 35.48 21.81
CA SER A 359 1.69 35.81 21.92
C SER A 359 2.01 36.98 22.85
N GLU A 360 1.03 37.83 23.15
CA GLU A 360 1.21 39.03 23.98
C GLU A 360 1.09 38.76 25.49
N SER A 361 0.40 37.67 25.87
CA SER A 361 0.19 37.36 27.28
C SER A 361 0.00 35.88 27.54
N HIS A 362 0.33 35.45 28.77
CA HIS A 362 0.07 34.09 29.26
C HIS A 362 -1.41 33.81 29.56
N ALA A 363 -2.32 34.75 29.26
CA ALA A 363 -3.75 34.58 29.50
C ALA A 363 -4.32 33.50 28.58
N ILE A 364 -5.07 32.58 29.17
CA ILE A 364 -5.77 31.52 28.42
C ILE A 364 -6.98 32.14 27.73
N LEU A 365 -6.94 32.20 26.41
CA LEU A 365 -8.04 32.68 25.56
C LEU A 365 -9.13 31.61 25.39
N GLY A 366 -8.73 30.34 25.45
CA GLY A 366 -9.63 29.20 25.36
C GLY A 366 -9.00 27.96 25.95
N ARG A 367 -9.80 27.16 26.63
CA ARG A 367 -9.42 25.87 27.20
C ARG A 367 -10.59 24.92 27.01
N TRP A 368 -10.31 23.80 26.38
CA TRP A 368 -11.31 22.78 26.10
C TRP A 368 -10.80 21.41 26.56
N PRO A 369 -11.64 20.58 27.19
CA PRO A 369 -11.25 19.22 27.51
C PRO A 369 -11.02 18.45 26.21
N TYR A 370 -9.93 17.69 26.17
CA TYR A 370 -9.63 16.76 25.10
C TYR A 370 -9.98 15.35 25.58
N LYS A 371 -10.97 14.73 24.94
CA LYS A 371 -11.37 13.35 25.23
C LYS A 371 -11.23 12.53 23.96
N PRO A 372 -10.07 11.92 23.72
CA PRO A 372 -9.92 11.01 22.60
C PRO A 372 -10.81 9.78 22.80
N ASN A 373 -11.43 9.29 21.71
CA ASN A 373 -12.27 8.08 21.74
C ASN A 373 -11.46 6.77 21.89
N THR A 374 -10.13 6.84 21.95
CA THR A 374 -9.20 5.70 22.00
C THR A 374 -8.06 5.94 23.00
N GLU A 375 -7.56 4.87 23.64
CA GLU A 375 -6.58 4.90 24.75
C GLU A 375 -5.16 5.43 24.40
N SER A 376 -4.91 5.93 23.18
CA SER A 376 -3.55 6.28 22.73
C SER A 376 -3.49 7.49 21.79
N SER A 377 -3.97 8.63 22.29
CA SER A 377 -4.01 9.91 21.55
C SER A 377 -2.82 10.85 21.82
N GLN A 378 -1.68 10.34 22.27
CA GLN A 378 -0.51 11.18 22.53
C GLN A 378 -0.06 11.88 21.24
N VAL A 379 -0.20 13.20 21.21
CA VAL A 379 0.12 14.03 20.04
C VAL A 379 1.62 14.28 19.97
N ILE A 380 2.22 13.95 18.83
CA ILE A 380 3.66 14.17 18.55
C ILE A 380 3.87 15.60 18.05
N HIS A 381 3.14 16.02 17.02
CA HIS A 381 3.21 17.39 16.49
C HIS A 381 1.90 17.72 15.76
N GLY A 382 1.69 19.01 15.47
CA GLY A 382 0.50 19.43 14.77
C GLY A 382 0.58 20.87 14.30
N VAL A 383 -0.44 21.27 13.53
CA VAL A 383 -0.65 22.63 13.07
C VAL A 383 -2.05 23.08 13.43
N SER A 384 -2.23 24.37 13.66
CA SER A 384 -3.52 24.94 14.06
C SER A 384 -3.91 26.12 13.19
N GLU A 385 -5.20 26.29 13.02
CA GLU A 385 -5.81 27.53 12.54
C GLU A 385 -6.77 28.05 13.60
N VAL A 386 -6.62 29.33 13.93
CA VAL A 386 -7.41 30.02 14.94
C VAL A 386 -8.24 31.09 14.25
N ILE A 387 -9.53 31.10 14.57
CA ILE A 387 -10.49 32.09 14.07
C ILE A 387 -11.11 32.78 15.27
N ARG A 388 -10.88 34.10 15.38
CA ARG A 388 -11.59 34.95 16.35
C ARG A 388 -12.99 35.26 15.82
N LYS A 389 -14.02 34.96 16.61
CA LYS A 389 -15.42 35.20 16.27
C LYS A 389 -15.86 36.62 16.69
N PRO A 390 -17.00 37.13 16.16
CA PRO A 390 -17.52 38.45 16.50
C PRO A 390 -17.91 38.62 17.98
N ASP A 391 -18.20 37.52 18.68
CA ASP A 391 -18.54 37.48 20.11
C ASP A 391 -17.30 37.38 21.01
N ASP A 392 -16.11 37.58 20.46
CA ASP A 392 -14.81 37.44 21.11
C ASP A 392 -14.47 36.01 21.58
N SER A 393 -15.24 35.02 21.15
CA SER A 393 -14.88 33.61 21.31
C SER A 393 -13.92 33.14 20.21
N TYR A 394 -13.17 32.08 20.49
CA TYR A 394 -12.22 31.50 19.53
C TYR A 394 -12.70 30.14 19.02
N ALA A 395 -12.47 29.91 17.73
CA ALA A 395 -12.56 28.59 17.12
C ALA A 395 -11.16 28.15 16.71
N VAL A 396 -10.72 27.02 17.25
CA VAL A 396 -9.43 26.39 17.01
C VAL A 396 -9.66 25.09 16.27
N ARG A 397 -9.05 24.97 15.10
CA ARG A 397 -8.92 23.71 14.36
C ARG A 397 -7.46 23.30 14.43
N ALA A 398 -7.17 22.15 15.02
CA ALA A 398 -5.81 21.65 15.13
C ALA A 398 -5.68 20.27 14.52
N ALA A 399 -4.81 20.16 13.50
CA ALA A 399 -4.48 18.90 12.85
C ALA A 399 -3.20 18.35 13.48
N ALA A 400 -3.23 17.11 13.96
CA ALA A 400 -2.19 16.55 14.81
C ALA A 400 -1.85 15.12 14.41
N LEU A 401 -0.57 14.78 14.42
CA LEU A 401 -0.10 13.40 14.31
C LEU A 401 -0.03 12.77 15.69
N THR A 402 -0.63 11.61 15.84
CA THR A 402 -0.59 10.84 17.10
C THR A 402 0.55 9.81 17.09
N ARG A 403 0.90 9.31 18.28
CA ARG A 403 1.84 8.19 18.45
C ARG A 403 1.37 6.87 17.84
N LEU A 404 0.09 6.75 17.48
CA LEU A 404 -0.43 5.61 16.72
C LEU A 404 -0.23 5.73 15.21
N ASP A 405 0.41 6.82 14.75
CA ASP A 405 0.53 7.16 13.34
C ASP A 405 -0.81 7.55 12.69
N ASP A 406 -1.83 7.86 13.50
CA ASP A 406 -3.09 8.45 13.03
C ASP A 406 -2.95 9.96 12.87
N TRP A 407 -3.48 10.50 11.77
CA TRP A 407 -3.67 11.93 11.58
C TRP A 407 -5.07 12.31 12.03
N VAL A 408 -5.15 13.17 13.06
CA VAL A 408 -6.42 13.59 13.66
C VAL A 408 -6.65 15.07 13.45
N LEU A 409 -7.92 15.48 13.40
CA LEU A 409 -8.31 16.87 13.53
C LEU A 409 -9.16 17.06 14.78
N VAL A 410 -8.73 18.00 15.61
CA VAL A 410 -9.41 18.40 16.83
C VAL A 410 -9.99 19.79 16.67
N ARG A 411 -11.27 19.96 17.00
CA ARG A 411 -11.98 21.24 16.95
C ARG A 411 -12.41 21.62 18.36
N ASN A 412 -11.79 22.64 18.95
CA ASN A 412 -12.10 23.07 20.33
C ASN A 412 -12.17 21.89 21.32
N GLY A 413 -11.21 20.96 21.27
CA GLY A 413 -11.18 19.77 22.14
C GLY A 413 -11.97 18.55 21.62
N ASP A 414 -12.88 18.72 20.68
CA ASP A 414 -13.64 17.60 20.10
C ASP A 414 -12.89 16.96 18.92
N LEU A 415 -12.73 15.64 18.93
CA LEU A 415 -12.17 14.89 17.79
C LEU A 415 -13.16 14.92 16.62
N ALA A 416 -12.82 15.66 15.56
CA ALA A 416 -13.68 15.81 14.38
C ALA A 416 -13.56 14.60 13.43
N TRP A 417 -12.34 14.13 13.18
CA TRP A 417 -12.06 12.93 12.41
C TRP A 417 -10.68 12.36 12.76
N SER A 418 -10.47 11.07 12.47
CA SER A 418 -9.18 10.38 12.52
C SER A 418 -8.95 9.64 11.20
N ARG A 419 -7.71 9.68 10.72
CA ARG A 419 -7.26 9.00 9.50
C ARG A 419 -6.08 8.08 9.84
N PRO A 420 -6.14 6.79 9.51
CA PRO A 420 -5.08 5.83 9.81
C PRO A 420 -3.93 5.93 8.80
N GLU A 421 -3.27 7.09 8.75
CA GLU A 421 -2.17 7.37 7.81
C GLU A 421 -0.96 6.46 8.05
N GLY A 422 -0.84 5.85 9.23
CA GLY A 422 0.16 4.85 9.54
C GLY A 422 0.05 3.56 8.74
N LEU A 423 -1.08 3.30 8.07
CA LEU A 423 -1.24 2.20 7.12
C LEU A 423 -0.41 2.39 5.84
N THR A 424 -0.03 3.62 5.52
CA THR A 424 0.87 3.89 4.39
C THR A 424 2.20 3.18 4.58
N GLY A 425 2.83 2.77 3.48
CA GLY A 425 4.10 2.04 3.56
C GLY A 425 3.96 0.66 4.16
N ALA A 426 2.82 0.03 3.92
CA ALA A 426 2.68 -1.41 4.05
C ALA A 426 3.70 -2.09 3.13
N VAL A 427 4.57 -2.92 3.71
CA VAL A 427 5.65 -3.60 3.00
C VAL A 427 5.42 -5.10 2.85
N ALA A 428 4.58 -5.68 3.70
CA ALA A 428 4.18 -7.08 3.63
C ALA A 428 2.77 -7.24 4.21
N ALA A 429 2.00 -8.17 3.67
CA ALA A 429 0.70 -8.54 4.22
C ALA A 429 0.44 -10.04 4.14
N ALA A 430 -0.48 -10.53 4.97
CA ALA A 430 -0.98 -11.89 4.95
C ALA A 430 -2.45 -11.93 5.38
N PHE A 431 -3.23 -12.85 4.82
CA PHE A 431 -4.57 -13.13 5.32
C PHE A 431 -4.50 -14.05 6.53
N ALA A 432 -5.39 -13.81 7.50
CA ALA A 432 -5.62 -14.69 8.63
C ALA A 432 -7.10 -15.08 8.70
N GLU A 433 -7.36 -16.37 8.94
CA GLU A 433 -8.69 -16.86 9.27
C GLU A 433 -9.01 -16.60 10.75
N PHE A 434 -10.30 -16.45 11.05
CA PHE A 434 -10.74 -16.49 12.43
C PHE A 434 -10.65 -17.93 12.94
N PRO A 435 -10.09 -18.15 14.15
CA PRO A 435 -10.01 -19.48 14.72
C PRO A 435 -11.42 -20.07 14.78
N GLU A 436 -11.58 -21.27 14.21
CA GLU A 436 -12.84 -21.99 14.23
C GLU A 436 -13.29 -22.16 15.69
N ASN A 437 -14.60 -22.26 15.94
CA ASN A 437 -15.04 -22.88 17.19
C ASN A 437 -14.64 -24.36 17.13
N VAL A 438 -13.38 -24.64 17.47
CA VAL A 438 -12.68 -25.93 17.39
C VAL A 438 -13.44 -27.04 18.15
N GLN A 439 -14.47 -26.68 18.92
CA GLN A 439 -15.38 -27.59 19.60
C GLN A 439 -16.08 -28.56 18.64
N TYR A 440 -16.54 -28.14 17.46
CA TYR A 440 -17.24 -29.08 16.55
C TYR A 440 -16.27 -30.06 15.87
N ALA A 441 -15.13 -29.58 15.37
CA ALA A 441 -14.11 -30.43 14.76
C ALA A 441 -13.52 -31.43 15.77
N LYS A 442 -13.19 -30.98 17.00
CA LYS A 442 -12.73 -31.85 18.09
C LYS A 442 -13.76 -32.90 18.50
N VAL A 443 -15.03 -32.50 18.57
CA VAL A 443 -16.13 -33.44 18.85
C VAL A 443 -16.26 -34.49 17.75
N LEU A 444 -16.12 -34.10 16.48
CA LEU A 444 -16.14 -35.03 15.36
C LEU A 444 -14.93 -35.98 15.35
N GLU A 445 -13.74 -35.48 15.71
CA GLU A 445 -12.55 -36.32 15.92
C GLU A 445 -12.72 -37.29 17.08
N GLU A 446 -13.27 -36.84 18.22
CA GLU A 446 -13.60 -37.71 19.36
C GLU A 446 -14.62 -38.79 18.97
N GLU A 447 -15.64 -38.44 18.18
CA GLU A 447 -16.62 -39.40 17.64
C GLU A 447 -15.94 -40.43 16.72
N ALA A 448 -15.01 -40.01 15.86
CA ALA A 448 -14.30 -40.87 14.90
C ALA A 448 -13.37 -41.90 15.57
N HIS A 449 -12.80 -41.56 16.73
CA HIS A 449 -11.91 -42.47 17.50
C HIS A 449 -12.66 -43.33 18.53
N SER A 450 -13.99 -43.17 18.64
CA SER A 450 -14.83 -43.93 19.57
C SER A 450 -15.51 -45.13 18.90
N ASN A 451 -15.95 -46.11 19.68
CA ASN A 451 -16.77 -47.22 19.16
C ASN A 451 -18.13 -46.68 18.64
N VAL A 452 -18.68 -47.28 17.58
CA VAL A 452 -19.91 -46.89 16.88
C VAL A 452 -21.08 -46.57 17.83
N VAL A 453 -21.26 -47.36 18.89
CA VAL A 453 -22.33 -47.13 19.89
C VAL A 453 -22.07 -45.88 20.72
N ALA A 454 -20.83 -45.65 21.15
CA ALA A 454 -20.44 -44.47 21.90
C ALA A 454 -20.57 -43.20 21.04
N ALA A 455 -20.12 -43.25 19.78
CA ALA A 455 -20.29 -42.18 18.81
C ALA A 455 -21.78 -41.84 18.59
N TYR A 456 -22.64 -42.87 18.50
CA TYR A 456 -24.08 -42.66 18.32
C TYR A 456 -24.74 -42.03 19.55
N VAL A 457 -24.42 -42.51 20.76
CA VAL A 457 -24.92 -41.93 22.03
C VAL A 457 -24.45 -40.49 22.16
N HIS A 458 -23.18 -40.22 21.87
CA HIS A 458 -22.60 -38.87 21.88
C HIS A 458 -23.34 -37.93 20.92
N ARG A 459 -23.59 -38.39 19.68
CA ARG A 459 -24.33 -37.64 18.66
C ARG A 459 -25.76 -37.31 19.11
N VAL A 460 -26.49 -38.26 19.70
CA VAL A 460 -27.85 -38.04 20.18
C VAL A 460 -27.87 -37.04 21.34
N GLN A 461 -26.94 -37.15 22.29
CA GLN A 461 -26.79 -36.18 23.38
C GLN A 461 -26.49 -34.78 22.86
N ARG A 462 -25.60 -34.66 21.87
CA ARG A 462 -25.31 -33.38 21.20
C ARG A 462 -26.56 -32.81 20.52
N HIS A 463 -27.29 -33.61 19.74
CA HIS A 463 -28.53 -33.13 19.11
C HIS A 463 -29.59 -32.71 20.14
N LEU A 464 -29.68 -33.41 21.28
CA LEU A 464 -30.57 -33.02 22.38
C LEU A 464 -30.15 -31.67 23.00
N LYS A 465 -28.84 -31.43 23.10
CA LYS A 465 -28.28 -30.15 23.57
C LYS A 465 -28.48 -29.03 22.53
N ASP A 466 -28.30 -29.32 21.25
CA ASP A 466 -28.54 -28.37 20.16
C ASP A 466 -30.03 -27.97 20.10
N LEU A 467 -30.94 -28.88 20.47
CA LEU A 467 -32.39 -28.63 20.60
C LEU A 467 -32.74 -27.57 21.66
N GLU A 468 -31.87 -27.32 22.65
CA GLU A 468 -32.06 -26.23 23.62
C GLU A 468 -32.07 -24.86 22.93
N GLN A 469 -31.39 -24.71 21.79
CA GLN A 469 -31.35 -23.48 20.98
C GLN A 469 -32.51 -23.37 19.98
N LEU A 470 -33.34 -24.41 19.85
CA LEU A 470 -34.47 -24.45 18.91
C LEU A 470 -35.51 -23.34 19.16
N PRO A 471 -35.90 -22.99 20.40
CA PRO A 471 -36.86 -21.92 20.65
C PRO A 471 -36.38 -20.56 20.12
N ASP A 472 -35.11 -20.22 20.38
CA ASP A 472 -34.49 -18.99 19.90
C ASP A 472 -34.37 -18.98 18.36
N TRP A 473 -34.03 -20.12 17.77
CA TRP A 473 -33.99 -20.27 16.32
C TRP A 473 -35.38 -20.09 15.68
N LEU A 474 -36.42 -20.73 16.22
CA LEU A 474 -37.82 -20.59 15.75
C LEU A 474 -38.31 -19.14 15.88
N ALA A 475 -38.00 -18.48 17.00
CA ALA A 475 -38.33 -17.07 17.22
C ALA A 475 -37.67 -16.14 16.18
N SER A 476 -36.51 -16.53 15.64
CA SER A 476 -35.80 -15.76 14.60
C SER A 476 -36.37 -15.90 13.18
N ILE A 477 -37.19 -16.92 12.90
CA ILE A 477 -37.68 -17.22 11.54
C ILE A 477 -38.51 -16.08 10.93
N PRO A 478 -39.53 -15.51 11.61
CA PRO A 478 -40.36 -14.47 11.00
C PRO A 478 -39.53 -13.27 10.57
N GLN A 479 -38.58 -12.85 11.43
CA GLN A 479 -37.70 -11.72 11.15
C GLN A 479 -36.74 -12.00 9.99
N ARG A 480 -36.14 -13.21 9.95
CA ARG A 480 -35.29 -13.66 8.82
C ARG A 480 -36.06 -13.75 7.50
N LEU A 481 -37.31 -14.19 7.54
CA LEU A 481 -38.13 -14.30 6.35
C LEU A 481 -38.50 -12.92 5.82
N ILE A 482 -38.94 -12.01 6.69
CA ILE A 482 -39.23 -10.62 6.32
C ILE A 482 -37.98 -9.94 5.76
N SER A 483 -36.84 -9.99 6.46
CA SER A 483 -35.59 -9.37 6.00
C SER A 483 -35.12 -9.93 4.65
N SER A 484 -35.29 -11.24 4.44
CA SER A 484 -34.92 -11.89 3.17
C SER A 484 -35.79 -11.44 2.00
N ILE A 485 -37.06 -11.08 2.24
CA ILE A 485 -38.05 -10.69 1.22
C ILE A 485 -37.97 -9.19 0.92
N THR A 486 -37.81 -8.36 1.95
CA THR A 486 -37.77 -6.89 1.81
C THR A 486 -36.42 -6.39 1.28
N GLY A 487 -35.41 -7.26 1.17
CA GLY A 487 -34.06 -6.87 0.75
C GLY A 487 -33.37 -5.94 1.75
N SER A 488 -33.98 -5.69 2.90
CA SER A 488 -33.32 -5.06 4.03
C SER A 488 -32.42 -6.11 4.65
N ASP A 489 -31.22 -6.26 4.10
CA ASP A 489 -30.10 -6.81 4.84
C ASP A 489 -29.92 -5.91 6.06
N ALA A 490 -30.65 -6.23 7.13
CA ALA A 490 -30.16 -5.95 8.46
C ALA A 490 -29.17 -7.08 8.71
N PRO A 491 -27.85 -6.90 8.46
CA PRO A 491 -26.91 -7.75 9.14
C PRO A 491 -27.30 -7.65 10.60
N VAL A 492 -27.57 -8.78 11.24
CA VAL A 492 -27.32 -8.84 12.68
C VAL A 492 -25.82 -8.57 12.77
N LYS A 493 -25.43 -7.29 12.84
CA LYS A 493 -24.05 -6.87 13.10
C LYS A 493 -23.76 -7.44 14.48
N LYS A 494 -23.24 -8.66 14.51
CA LYS A 494 -22.56 -9.15 15.70
C LYS A 494 -21.33 -8.28 15.79
N ASP A 495 -21.35 -7.32 16.72
CA ASP A 495 -20.16 -6.54 17.02
C ASP A 495 -19.03 -7.49 17.39
N GLY A 496 -17.86 -7.29 16.78
CA GLY A 496 -16.67 -8.09 17.00
C GLY A 496 -16.23 -8.93 15.80
N LEU A 497 -15.00 -9.44 15.91
CA LEU A 497 -14.33 -10.25 14.90
C LEU A 497 -14.93 -11.66 14.85
N HIS A 498 -15.57 -12.02 13.74
CA HIS A 498 -16.18 -13.34 13.56
C HIS A 498 -16.19 -13.79 12.10
N ARG A 499 -16.12 -15.11 11.92
CA ARG A 499 -16.26 -15.76 10.61
C ARG A 499 -17.71 -15.69 10.14
N ASP A 500 -17.92 -15.36 8.88
CA ASP A 500 -19.20 -15.46 8.19
C ASP A 500 -19.41 -16.84 7.54
N SER A 501 -20.63 -17.14 7.10
CA SER A 501 -20.94 -18.45 6.48
C SER A 501 -20.32 -18.64 5.10
N PHE A 502 -19.96 -17.56 4.40
CA PHE A 502 -19.41 -17.60 3.04
C PHE A 502 -17.89 -17.40 3.00
N GLY A 503 -17.27 -17.12 4.15
CA GLY A 503 -15.83 -16.90 4.26
C GLY A 503 -15.34 -15.60 3.64
N PHE A 504 -16.22 -14.59 3.55
CA PHE A 504 -15.86 -13.24 3.13
C PHE A 504 -15.13 -12.46 4.23
N ASN A 505 -15.45 -12.74 5.49
CA ASN A 505 -14.83 -12.08 6.62
C ASN A 505 -13.51 -12.79 6.95
N LYS A 506 -12.41 -12.11 6.64
CA LYS A 506 -11.04 -12.48 7.04
C LYS A 506 -10.34 -11.26 7.63
N LEU A 507 -9.21 -11.50 8.30
CA LEU A 507 -8.30 -10.44 8.73
C LEU A 507 -7.17 -10.29 7.70
N ALA A 508 -6.84 -9.06 7.31
CA ALA A 508 -5.58 -8.74 6.66
C ALA A 508 -4.60 -8.24 7.70
N ILE A 509 -3.50 -8.96 7.90
CA ILE A 509 -2.40 -8.53 8.76
C ILE A 509 -1.38 -7.80 7.89
N LEU A 510 -1.03 -6.57 8.27
CA LEU A 510 -0.05 -5.76 7.54
C LEU A 510 1.13 -5.39 8.42
N ALA A 511 2.33 -5.47 7.87
CA ALA A 511 3.55 -4.90 8.42
C ALA A 511 3.93 -3.65 7.65
N THR A 512 4.23 -2.57 8.37
CA THR A 512 4.60 -1.28 7.76
C THR A 512 6.08 -1.01 7.93
N ARG A 513 6.69 -0.27 7.01
CA ARG A 513 8.11 0.12 7.07
C ARG A 513 8.50 0.90 8.34
N ARG A 514 7.53 1.35 9.14
CA ARG A 514 7.74 2.10 10.38
C ARG A 514 7.79 1.22 11.63
N GLY A 515 7.81 -0.11 11.46
CA GLY A 515 7.90 -1.05 12.59
C GLY A 515 6.57 -1.35 13.26
N ARG A 516 5.45 -1.03 12.63
CA ARG A 516 4.10 -1.24 13.17
C ARG A 516 3.34 -2.30 12.39
N VAL A 517 2.53 -3.07 13.12
CA VAL A 517 1.69 -4.16 12.60
C VAL A 517 0.22 -3.80 12.80
N TYR A 518 -0.60 -4.05 11.79
CA TYR A 518 -2.03 -3.77 11.80
C TYR A 518 -2.84 -5.03 11.49
N GLY A 519 -4.01 -5.16 12.12
CA GLY A 519 -5.04 -6.11 11.72
C GLY A 519 -6.25 -5.37 11.14
N LEU A 520 -6.57 -5.59 9.88
CA LEU A 520 -7.74 -5.01 9.20
C LEU A 520 -8.85 -6.05 9.07
N ASP A 521 -10.06 -5.67 9.47
CA ASP A 521 -11.26 -6.47 9.25
C ASP A 521 -11.81 -6.22 7.84
N ILE A 522 -11.52 -7.15 6.93
CA ILE A 522 -11.91 -7.08 5.51
C ILE A 522 -13.42 -7.18 5.37
N GLY A 523 -14.09 -7.92 6.25
CA GLY A 523 -15.54 -8.06 6.29
C GLY A 523 -16.27 -6.77 6.67
N ASN A 524 -15.57 -5.85 7.35
CA ASN A 524 -16.09 -4.56 7.78
C ASN A 524 -15.35 -3.40 7.07
N HIS A 525 -15.27 -3.50 5.74
CA HIS A 525 -14.68 -2.48 4.87
C HIS A 525 -13.24 -2.09 5.23
N GLY A 526 -12.44 -3.07 5.65
CA GLY A 526 -11.03 -2.88 6.00
C GLY A 526 -10.81 -2.02 7.25
N LYS A 527 -11.78 -1.96 8.18
CA LYS A 527 -11.63 -1.21 9.43
C LYS A 527 -10.42 -1.74 10.23
N VAL A 528 -9.61 -0.84 10.76
CA VAL A 528 -8.52 -1.19 11.68
C VAL A 528 -9.12 -1.81 12.95
N ALA A 529 -8.90 -3.10 13.15
CA ALA A 529 -9.34 -3.83 14.33
C ALA A 529 -8.38 -3.62 15.50
N TRP A 530 -7.07 -3.60 15.21
CA TRP A 530 -6.00 -3.34 16.17
C TRP A 530 -4.73 -2.82 15.47
N SER A 531 -3.85 -2.21 16.25
CA SER A 531 -2.53 -1.74 15.82
C SER A 531 -1.52 -1.94 16.94
N SER A 532 -0.34 -2.48 16.61
CA SER A 532 0.72 -2.78 17.57
C SER A 532 2.07 -2.30 17.06
N ALA A 533 2.80 -1.53 17.86
CA ALA A 533 4.17 -1.13 17.55
C ALA A 533 5.11 -2.30 17.89
N ALA A 534 5.68 -2.94 16.88
CA ALA A 534 6.61 -4.06 17.04
C ALA A 534 8.04 -3.57 17.28
N PHE A 535 8.47 -2.56 16.52
CA PHE A 535 9.82 -2.00 16.58
C PHE A 535 9.79 -0.47 16.53
N ALA A 536 10.69 0.18 17.26
CA ALA A 536 10.91 1.61 17.17
C ALA A 536 12.00 1.88 16.12
N ILE A 537 11.60 2.28 14.92
CA ILE A 537 12.53 2.51 13.81
C ILE A 537 13.13 3.92 13.90
N PRO A 538 14.47 4.07 13.84
CA PRO A 538 15.12 5.38 13.84
C PRO A 538 14.73 6.25 12.63
N PRO A 539 14.77 7.60 12.74
CA PRO A 539 14.54 8.49 11.61
C PRO A 539 15.47 8.18 10.42
N GLY A 540 14.92 8.17 9.21
CA GLY A 540 15.65 7.88 7.97
C GLY A 540 15.90 6.39 7.70
N GLN A 541 15.60 5.49 8.65
CA GLN A 541 15.65 4.05 8.45
C GLN A 541 14.25 3.49 8.19
N THR A 542 14.21 2.27 7.65
CA THR A 542 12.96 1.56 7.35
C THR A 542 13.07 0.11 7.77
N TRP A 543 11.99 -0.43 8.32
CA TRP A 543 11.85 -1.86 8.58
C TRP A 543 11.74 -2.62 7.25
N ASP A 544 12.81 -3.35 6.91
CA ASP A 544 12.90 -4.16 5.70
C ASP A 544 12.40 -5.58 6.00
N VAL A 545 11.08 -5.76 5.90
CA VAL A 545 10.40 -7.03 6.13
C VAL A 545 10.69 -8.00 4.98
N LYS A 546 11.24 -9.18 5.32
CA LYS A 546 11.55 -10.25 4.36
C LYS A 546 10.53 -11.37 4.31
N GLY A 547 9.65 -11.47 5.31
CA GLY A 547 8.61 -12.49 5.33
C GLY A 547 7.55 -12.26 6.39
N ILE A 548 6.33 -12.69 6.07
CA ILE A 548 5.18 -12.73 6.96
C ILE A 548 4.48 -14.08 6.77
N PHE A 549 4.16 -14.75 7.87
CA PHE A 549 3.49 -16.05 7.85
C PHE A 549 2.43 -16.13 8.94
N VAL A 550 1.25 -16.61 8.58
CA VAL A 550 0.11 -16.79 9.49
C VAL A 550 -0.09 -18.27 9.76
N GLU A 551 -0.09 -18.63 11.04
CA GLU A 551 -0.43 -19.96 11.54
C GLU A 551 -1.90 -19.96 12.02
N ASP A 552 -2.85 -20.15 11.10
CA ASP A 552 -4.30 -20.04 11.39
C ASP A 552 -4.74 -20.93 12.58
N HIS A 553 -4.21 -22.15 12.66
CA HIS A 553 -4.54 -23.12 13.71
C HIS A 553 -4.10 -22.67 15.13
N ARG A 554 -3.10 -21.78 15.23
CA ARG A 554 -2.64 -21.18 16.49
C ARG A 554 -3.12 -19.75 16.68
N GLY A 555 -3.64 -19.12 15.61
CA GLY A 555 -4.00 -17.70 15.61
C GLY A 555 -2.79 -16.79 15.81
N LEU A 556 -1.63 -17.16 15.27
CA LEU A 556 -0.38 -16.41 15.37
C LEU A 556 0.09 -15.93 14.01
N VAL A 557 0.75 -14.78 13.98
CA VAL A 557 1.47 -14.26 12.82
C VAL A 557 2.93 -14.04 13.20
N THR A 558 3.84 -14.53 12.35
CA THR A 558 5.28 -14.35 12.48
C THR A 558 5.77 -13.43 11.35
N ILE A 559 6.47 -12.36 11.71
CA ILE A 559 7.07 -11.41 10.75
C ILE A 559 8.58 -11.35 11.01
N ARG A 560 9.38 -11.46 9.94
CA ARG A 560 10.85 -11.41 9.99
C ARG A 560 11.38 -10.23 9.18
N GLY A 561 12.33 -9.50 9.74
CA GLY A 561 13.06 -8.45 9.05
C GLY A 561 14.48 -8.85 8.65
N SER A 562 15.15 -7.98 7.90
CA SER A 562 16.43 -8.29 7.25
C SER A 562 17.64 -8.27 8.18
N ASN A 563 17.55 -7.59 9.34
CA ASN A 563 18.60 -7.55 10.34
C ASN A 563 18.50 -8.71 11.35
N GLY A 564 17.63 -9.69 11.10
CA GLY A 564 17.43 -10.87 11.94
C GLY A 564 16.45 -10.66 13.11
N GLU A 565 15.78 -9.51 13.13
CA GLU A 565 14.67 -9.22 14.02
C GLU A 565 13.41 -10.01 13.63
N GLN A 566 12.61 -10.40 14.63
CA GLN A 566 11.38 -11.15 14.43
C GLN A 566 10.33 -10.68 15.45
N VAL A 567 9.07 -10.63 15.02
CA VAL A 567 7.92 -10.43 15.92
C VAL A 567 6.88 -11.51 15.69
N VAL A 568 6.32 -12.03 16.78
CA VAL A 568 5.18 -12.95 16.78
C VAL A 568 4.03 -12.28 17.52
N ALA A 569 2.87 -12.18 16.88
CA ALA A 569 1.68 -11.56 17.46
C ALA A 569 0.44 -12.45 17.28
N LYS A 570 -0.57 -12.26 18.13
CA LYS A 570 -1.89 -12.88 17.94
C LYS A 570 -2.63 -12.19 16.79
N THR A 571 -3.19 -12.98 15.87
CA THR A 571 -3.86 -12.44 14.67
C THR A 571 -5.12 -11.63 14.99
N THR A 572 -5.88 -12.03 16.01
CA THR A 572 -7.17 -11.40 16.35
C THR A 572 -7.05 -10.17 17.24
N THR A 573 -6.06 -10.13 18.14
CA THR A 573 -5.91 -9.04 19.11
C THR A 573 -4.72 -8.12 18.85
N GLY A 574 -3.75 -8.56 18.05
CA GLY A 574 -2.49 -7.83 17.85
C GLY A 574 -1.53 -7.90 19.03
N GLU A 575 -1.88 -8.63 20.08
CA GLU A 575 -1.01 -8.79 21.26
C GLU A 575 0.29 -9.47 20.85
N ILE A 576 1.40 -8.80 21.12
CA ILE A 576 2.74 -9.30 20.81
C ILE A 576 3.11 -10.37 21.83
N VAL A 577 3.36 -11.59 21.33
CA VAL A 577 3.73 -12.76 22.11
C VAL A 577 5.25 -12.86 22.28
N GLU A 578 5.99 -12.55 21.21
CA GLU A 578 7.44 -12.64 21.18
C GLU A 578 8.03 -11.52 20.31
N VAL A 579 9.11 -10.91 20.78
CA VAL A 579 9.94 -9.97 20.01
C VAL A 579 11.39 -10.39 20.15
N LEU A 580 12.03 -10.64 19.01
CA LEU A 580 13.47 -10.82 18.90
C LEU A 580 14.05 -9.56 18.26
N PRO A 581 14.99 -8.87 18.92
CA PRO A 581 15.58 -7.64 18.40
C PRO A 581 16.53 -7.91 17.23
N GLU A 582 17.03 -6.84 16.62
CA GLU A 582 18.08 -6.92 15.59
C GLU A 582 19.29 -7.71 16.08
N GLY A 583 19.84 -8.57 15.21
CA GLY A 583 20.98 -9.44 15.52
C GLY A 583 20.63 -10.70 16.31
N ALA A 584 19.36 -10.93 16.67
CA ALA A 584 18.92 -12.19 17.28
C ALA A 584 19.12 -13.38 16.32
N TRP A 585 18.82 -13.17 15.04
CA TRP A 585 19.18 -14.06 13.95
C TRP A 585 20.28 -13.42 13.09
N PRO A 586 21.04 -14.22 12.32
CA PRO A 586 21.87 -13.67 11.24
C PRO A 586 21.04 -12.84 10.26
N LYS A 587 21.71 -11.97 9.51
CA LYS A 587 21.05 -11.17 8.45
C LYS A 587 20.26 -12.07 7.51
N VAL A 588 19.00 -11.69 7.27
CA VAL A 588 18.04 -12.43 6.45
C VAL A 588 17.89 -11.70 5.12
N GLU A 589 18.13 -12.42 4.02
CA GLU A 589 17.97 -11.89 2.67
C GLU A 589 16.57 -12.22 2.12
N ALA A 590 16.06 -13.41 2.44
CA ALA A 590 14.76 -13.91 2.01
C ALA A 590 14.17 -14.85 3.06
N THR A 591 12.91 -15.23 2.86
CA THR A 591 12.25 -16.24 3.69
C THR A 591 11.52 -17.26 2.82
N ALA A 592 11.28 -18.45 3.37
CA ALA A 592 10.49 -19.49 2.73
C ALA A 592 9.55 -20.14 3.75
N ILE A 593 8.31 -20.44 3.35
CA ILE A 593 7.39 -21.23 4.16
C ILE A 593 7.70 -22.70 3.89
N VAL A 594 8.03 -23.45 4.94
CA VAL A 594 8.46 -24.85 4.83
C VAL A 594 7.69 -25.76 5.79
N ASP A 595 7.50 -27.01 5.40
CA ASP A 595 6.88 -28.03 6.25
C ASP A 595 7.97 -28.74 7.07
N SER A 596 7.72 -28.95 8.35
CA SER A 596 8.61 -29.71 9.24
C SER A 596 7.85 -30.79 10.02
N ALA A 597 8.51 -31.48 10.94
CA ALA A 597 7.83 -32.41 11.86
C ALA A 597 6.97 -31.65 12.88
N SER A 598 7.38 -30.43 13.26
CA SER A 598 6.65 -29.56 14.20
C SER A 598 5.52 -28.74 13.54
N GLY A 599 5.37 -28.81 12.22
CA GLY A 599 4.40 -28.04 11.45
C GLY A 599 5.05 -27.06 10.47
N GLN A 600 4.25 -26.16 9.91
CA GLN A 600 4.73 -25.12 9.00
C GLN A 600 5.39 -23.99 9.76
N TRP A 601 6.47 -23.46 9.20
CA TRP A 601 7.13 -22.30 9.77
C TRP A 601 7.85 -21.47 8.70
N LEU A 602 8.21 -20.25 9.08
CA LEU A 602 8.89 -19.28 8.22
C LEU A 602 10.41 -19.41 8.38
N LEU A 603 11.05 -20.14 7.46
CA LEU A 603 12.48 -20.37 7.39
C LEU A 603 13.22 -19.07 7.00
N PRO A 604 14.14 -18.55 7.84
CA PRO A 604 15.02 -17.47 7.44
C PRO A 604 16.11 -17.99 6.50
N VAL A 605 16.32 -17.29 5.39
CA VAL A 605 17.43 -17.54 4.46
C VAL A 605 18.40 -16.38 4.57
N GLY A 606 19.62 -16.66 5.04
CA GLY A 606 20.67 -15.66 5.19
C GLY A 606 21.36 -15.30 3.88
N VAL A 607 22.29 -14.36 3.97
CA VAL A 607 23.10 -13.86 2.84
C VAL A 607 23.74 -15.01 2.07
N ASP A 608 23.74 -14.90 0.73
CA ASP A 608 24.24 -15.93 -0.20
C ASP A 608 23.44 -17.24 -0.17
N GLY A 609 22.21 -17.19 0.35
CA GLY A 609 21.31 -18.33 0.49
C GLY A 609 21.77 -19.33 1.55
N LYS A 610 22.40 -18.88 2.63
CA LYS A 610 22.82 -19.76 3.75
C LYS A 610 21.73 -19.82 4.81
N VAL A 611 21.24 -21.01 5.13
CA VAL A 611 20.19 -21.21 6.14
C VAL A 611 20.79 -21.47 7.52
N GLY A 612 21.95 -22.15 7.58
CA GLY A 612 22.59 -22.56 8.83
C GLY A 612 22.04 -23.88 9.39
N ASP A 613 22.46 -24.24 10.60
CA ASP A 613 22.05 -25.49 11.25
C ASP A 613 20.61 -25.34 11.79
N VAL A 614 19.72 -26.25 11.38
CA VAL A 614 18.30 -26.26 11.79
C VAL A 614 18.06 -27.39 12.79
N PRO A 615 17.29 -27.20 13.88
CA PRO A 615 16.93 -28.29 14.78
C PRO A 615 16.24 -29.44 14.03
N ALA A 616 16.51 -30.69 14.44
CA ALA A 616 15.98 -31.87 13.73
C ALA A 616 14.45 -31.83 13.53
N GLU A 617 13.69 -31.36 14.52
CA GLU A 617 12.22 -31.28 14.43
C GLU A 617 11.72 -30.23 13.41
N TRP A 618 12.52 -29.18 13.17
CA TRP A 618 12.19 -28.06 12.28
C TRP A 618 12.78 -28.23 10.88
N THR A 619 13.40 -29.38 10.63
CA THR A 619 14.02 -29.68 9.34
C THR A 619 12.98 -29.61 8.22
N PRO A 620 13.21 -28.79 7.18
CA PRO A 620 12.32 -28.72 6.04
C PRO A 620 12.19 -30.07 5.34
N LYS A 621 10.98 -30.40 4.89
CA LYS A 621 10.68 -31.63 4.15
C LYS A 621 10.87 -31.48 2.64
N GLN A 622 10.74 -30.27 2.11
CA GLN A 622 10.76 -29.98 0.67
C GLN A 622 12.07 -29.30 0.27
N THR A 623 12.59 -29.54 -0.93
CA THR A 623 13.75 -28.79 -1.47
C THR A 623 13.49 -27.28 -1.45
N VAL A 624 14.39 -26.50 -0.85
CA VAL A 624 14.27 -25.04 -0.74
C VAL A 624 15.19 -24.38 -1.76
N VAL A 625 14.64 -23.53 -2.60
CA VAL A 625 15.40 -22.77 -3.60
C VAL A 625 15.77 -21.42 -3.04
N VAL A 626 17.06 -21.08 -3.14
CA VAL A 626 17.59 -19.82 -2.62
C VAL A 626 18.52 -19.16 -3.64
N ARG A 627 18.76 -17.86 -3.47
CA ARG A 627 19.79 -17.13 -4.23
C ARG A 627 21.19 -17.63 -3.87
N SER A 628 22.08 -17.69 -4.84
CA SER A 628 23.50 -17.99 -4.61
C SER A 628 24.36 -16.73 -4.70
N ALA A 629 25.55 -16.75 -4.09
CA ALA A 629 26.48 -15.62 -4.02
C ALA A 629 26.90 -15.07 -5.40
N ASP A 630 26.89 -15.92 -6.42
CA ASP A 630 27.23 -15.60 -7.81
C ASP A 630 26.04 -15.02 -8.61
N GLY A 631 24.92 -14.73 -7.96
CA GLY A 631 23.71 -14.17 -8.59
C GLY A 631 22.80 -15.21 -9.25
N GLY A 632 23.10 -16.50 -9.05
CA GLY A 632 22.29 -17.63 -9.51
C GLY A 632 21.22 -18.08 -8.50
N LEU A 633 20.82 -19.35 -8.65
CA LEU A 633 19.93 -20.08 -7.75
C LEU A 633 20.60 -21.39 -7.33
N LYS A 634 20.29 -21.86 -6.13
CA LYS A 634 20.69 -23.19 -5.66
C LYS A 634 19.52 -23.87 -4.94
N GLY A 635 19.41 -25.18 -5.13
CA GLY A 635 18.46 -26.03 -4.42
C GLY A 635 19.11 -26.65 -3.20
N LEU A 636 18.49 -26.48 -2.03
CA LEU A 636 18.95 -27.00 -0.76
C LEU A 636 18.08 -28.19 -0.33
N THR A 637 18.76 -29.24 0.11
CA THR A 637 18.20 -30.41 0.80
C THR A 637 18.85 -30.53 2.18
N TRP A 638 18.42 -31.47 3.02
CA TRP A 638 18.93 -31.58 4.39
C TRP A 638 19.52 -32.96 4.66
N SER A 639 20.67 -32.96 5.34
CA SER A 639 21.28 -34.16 5.91
C SER A 639 21.17 -34.12 7.42
N GLY A 640 20.70 -35.22 8.02
CA GLY A 640 20.60 -35.37 9.47
C GLY A 640 21.98 -35.57 10.10
N VAL A 641 22.31 -34.73 11.07
CA VAL A 641 23.43 -34.88 12.01
C VAL A 641 22.81 -34.99 13.41
N GLU A 642 23.48 -35.61 14.39
CA GLU A 642 22.88 -35.81 15.74
C GLU A 642 22.26 -34.51 16.30
N GLY A 643 20.93 -34.49 16.42
CA GLY A 643 20.14 -33.37 16.95
C GLY A 643 19.89 -32.17 16.02
N SER A 644 20.53 -32.09 14.84
CA SER A 644 20.39 -30.96 13.89
C SER A 644 20.50 -31.40 12.43
N ALA A 645 19.89 -30.64 11.52
CA ALA A 645 19.98 -30.87 10.10
C ALA A 645 20.84 -29.79 9.44
N LYS A 646 21.72 -30.22 8.54
CA LYS A 646 22.60 -29.34 7.76
C LYS A 646 22.14 -29.26 6.32
N GLU A 647 22.16 -28.06 5.77
CA GLU A 647 21.88 -27.82 4.36
C GLU A 647 22.91 -28.54 3.47
N VAL A 648 22.42 -29.15 2.39
CA VAL A 648 23.20 -29.82 1.35
C VAL A 648 22.74 -29.27 0.01
N VAL A 649 23.66 -28.70 -0.75
CA VAL A 649 23.37 -28.20 -2.10
C VAL A 649 23.14 -29.39 -3.03
N SER A 650 21.92 -29.50 -3.55
CA SER A 650 21.52 -30.56 -4.49
C SER A 650 21.80 -30.16 -5.93
N TRP A 651 21.54 -28.89 -6.30
CA TRP A 651 21.76 -28.37 -7.64
C TRP A 651 22.06 -26.87 -7.60
N THR A 652 22.65 -26.36 -8.68
CA THR A 652 22.91 -24.93 -8.89
C THR A 652 22.51 -24.53 -10.31
N PHE A 653 22.04 -23.30 -10.45
CA PHE A 653 21.68 -22.69 -11.71
C PHE A 653 22.28 -21.30 -11.77
N LEU A 654 23.15 -21.07 -12.75
CA LEU A 654 23.69 -19.75 -13.07
C LEU A 654 23.22 -19.37 -14.48
N PRO A 655 22.54 -18.22 -14.65
CA PRO A 655 22.18 -17.75 -15.97
C PRO A 655 23.41 -17.61 -16.88
N PRO A 656 23.37 -18.16 -18.11
CA PRO A 656 24.50 -18.09 -19.03
C PRO A 656 24.75 -16.64 -19.50
N GLY A 657 25.98 -16.36 -19.94
CA GLY A 657 26.31 -15.09 -20.62
C GLY A 657 26.35 -13.86 -19.72
N GLY A 658 26.55 -14.03 -18.40
CA GLY A 658 26.59 -12.92 -17.45
C GLY A 658 25.25 -12.22 -17.26
N GLN A 659 24.15 -12.91 -17.53
CA GLN A 659 22.81 -12.42 -17.26
C GLN A 659 22.56 -12.30 -15.76
N THR A 660 21.78 -11.32 -15.35
CA THR A 660 21.35 -11.11 -13.96
C THR A 660 19.88 -11.48 -13.82
N ILE A 661 19.55 -12.27 -12.80
CA ILE A 661 18.15 -12.62 -12.52
C ILE A 661 17.46 -11.40 -11.93
N VAL A 662 16.34 -11.00 -12.52
CA VAL A 662 15.55 -9.83 -12.11
C VAL A 662 14.23 -10.21 -11.44
N GLU A 663 13.63 -11.34 -11.81
CA GLU A 663 12.32 -11.76 -11.29
C GLU A 663 12.27 -13.30 -11.15
N VAL A 664 11.59 -13.79 -10.11
CA VAL A 664 11.36 -15.23 -9.87
C VAL A 664 9.93 -15.44 -9.42
N ALA A 665 9.10 -15.92 -10.33
CA ALA A 665 7.71 -16.23 -10.05
C ALA A 665 7.53 -17.72 -9.74
N THR A 666 6.80 -18.00 -8.67
CA THR A 666 6.46 -19.36 -8.25
C THR A 666 4.94 -19.51 -8.13
N ARG A 667 4.50 -20.75 -8.12
CA ARG A 667 3.08 -21.08 -7.96
C ARG A 667 2.62 -20.73 -6.54
N ALA A 668 1.43 -20.16 -6.41
CA ALA A 668 0.83 -19.93 -5.10
C ALA A 668 0.66 -21.25 -4.31
N SER A 669 0.76 -21.17 -2.97
CA SER A 669 0.60 -22.32 -2.08
C SER A 669 -0.78 -22.99 -2.22
N HIS A 670 -1.83 -22.18 -2.36
CA HIS A 670 -3.18 -22.62 -2.67
C HIS A 670 -3.47 -22.46 -4.16
N ASP A 671 -3.13 -23.47 -4.94
CA ASP A 671 -3.43 -23.51 -6.37
C ASP A 671 -4.04 -24.86 -6.81
N PRO A 672 -5.30 -25.16 -6.47
CA PRO A 672 -5.96 -26.40 -6.87
C PRO A 672 -6.20 -26.46 -8.38
N VAL A 673 -6.15 -27.66 -8.95
CA VAL A 673 -6.40 -27.90 -10.39
C VAL A 673 -7.64 -28.75 -10.56
N ALA A 674 -8.71 -28.16 -11.11
CA ALA A 674 -9.97 -28.85 -11.32
C ALA A 674 -9.95 -29.84 -12.51
N GLN A 675 -9.12 -29.57 -13.53
CA GLN A 675 -9.09 -30.34 -14.78
C GLN A 675 -7.66 -30.61 -15.24
N ILE A 676 -7.30 -31.89 -15.40
CA ILE A 676 -5.97 -32.35 -15.86
C ILE A 676 -5.66 -32.03 -17.33
N GLY A 677 -6.68 -31.85 -18.16
CA GLY A 677 -6.53 -31.61 -19.58
C GLY A 677 -7.63 -30.71 -20.12
N ARG A 678 -7.37 -30.09 -21.27
CA ARG A 678 -8.33 -29.23 -21.97
C ARG A 678 -8.96 -30.02 -23.11
N VAL A 679 -10.29 -30.01 -23.20
CA VAL A 679 -11.03 -30.64 -24.31
C VAL A 679 -11.03 -29.68 -25.50
N LEU A 680 -10.64 -30.19 -26.67
CA LEU A 680 -10.59 -29.46 -27.93
C LEU A 680 -11.91 -29.58 -28.71
N GLY A 681 -12.08 -28.75 -29.74
CA GLY A 681 -13.26 -28.78 -30.63
C GLY A 681 -13.57 -30.14 -31.26
N ASP A 682 -12.56 -30.98 -31.48
CA ASP A 682 -12.68 -32.34 -32.03
C ASP A 682 -12.90 -33.43 -30.96
N ARG A 683 -13.18 -33.02 -29.71
CA ARG A 683 -13.35 -33.85 -28.51
C ARG A 683 -12.09 -34.61 -28.07
N LYS A 684 -10.93 -34.30 -28.64
CA LYS A 684 -9.66 -34.77 -28.08
C LYS A 684 -9.25 -33.90 -26.91
N VAL A 685 -8.31 -34.40 -26.11
CA VAL A 685 -7.84 -33.75 -24.89
C VAL A 685 -6.38 -33.37 -25.06
N LYS A 686 -6.04 -32.13 -24.75
CA LYS A 686 -4.65 -31.69 -24.62
C LYS A 686 -4.30 -31.65 -23.13
N TYR A 687 -3.43 -32.55 -22.69
CA TYR A 687 -3.07 -32.71 -21.28
C TYR A 687 -2.15 -31.58 -20.81
N LYS A 688 -2.47 -31.00 -19.66
CA LYS A 688 -1.73 -29.88 -19.07
C LYS A 688 -0.49 -30.42 -18.38
N TYR A 689 0.62 -29.70 -18.50
CA TYR A 689 1.80 -30.00 -17.70
C TYR A 689 1.65 -29.37 -16.31
N LEU A 690 1.47 -30.21 -15.28
CA LEU A 690 1.06 -29.80 -13.92
C LEU A 690 2.11 -30.13 -12.87
N ASN A 691 3.37 -29.76 -13.12
CA ASN A 691 4.42 -29.91 -12.14
C ASN A 691 4.30 -28.79 -11.08
N PRO A 692 4.03 -29.11 -9.78
CA PRO A 692 3.94 -28.09 -8.74
C PRO A 692 5.28 -27.45 -8.40
N ASN A 693 6.39 -28.09 -8.80
CA ASN A 693 7.76 -27.68 -8.51
C ASN A 693 8.36 -26.85 -9.66
N THR A 694 7.58 -25.97 -10.28
CA THR A 694 8.05 -25.12 -11.38
C THR A 694 8.25 -23.68 -10.92
N ALA A 695 9.39 -23.10 -11.27
CA ALA A 695 9.66 -21.68 -11.12
C ALA A 695 9.94 -21.04 -12.48
N VAL A 696 9.40 -19.83 -12.68
CA VAL A 696 9.72 -18.98 -13.82
C VAL A 696 10.77 -17.98 -13.38
N VAL A 697 11.91 -17.99 -14.05
CA VAL A 697 13.08 -17.17 -13.73
C VAL A 697 13.36 -16.25 -14.90
N ALA A 698 13.20 -14.95 -14.69
CA ALA A 698 13.50 -13.93 -15.71
C ALA A 698 14.90 -13.38 -15.46
N ALA A 699 15.77 -13.44 -16.47
CA ALA A 699 17.13 -12.91 -16.40
C ALA A 699 17.44 -11.96 -17.56
N THR A 700 18.13 -10.86 -17.28
CA THR A 700 18.44 -9.83 -18.28
C THR A 700 19.94 -9.71 -18.52
N SER A 701 20.30 -9.29 -19.74
CA SER A 701 21.65 -8.84 -20.07
C SER A 701 21.58 -7.41 -20.58
N ALA A 702 21.95 -6.45 -19.74
CA ALA A 702 21.93 -5.03 -20.08
C ALA A 702 22.81 -4.71 -21.31
N ALA A 703 23.96 -5.40 -21.44
CA ALA A 703 24.89 -5.22 -22.56
C ALA A 703 24.29 -5.57 -23.92
N THR A 704 23.37 -6.55 -23.96
CA THR A 704 22.76 -7.04 -25.20
C THR A 704 21.28 -6.68 -25.33
N SER A 705 20.70 -6.04 -24.29
CA SER A 705 19.25 -5.78 -24.20
C SER A 705 18.41 -7.04 -24.42
N HIS A 706 18.87 -8.18 -23.88
CA HIS A 706 18.13 -9.44 -23.92
C HIS A 706 17.47 -9.74 -22.58
N LEU A 707 16.24 -10.24 -22.65
CA LEU A 707 15.55 -10.90 -21.54
C LEU A 707 15.44 -12.38 -21.87
N THR A 708 15.92 -13.26 -21.01
CA THR A 708 15.70 -14.70 -21.13
C THR A 708 14.82 -15.18 -19.99
N ILE A 709 13.71 -15.82 -20.33
CA ILE A 709 12.80 -16.45 -19.39
C ILE A 709 13.13 -17.94 -19.36
N TYR A 710 13.53 -18.43 -18.18
CA TYR A 710 13.80 -19.83 -17.89
C TYR A 710 12.63 -20.43 -17.13
N LEU A 711 12.22 -21.62 -17.53
CA LEU A 711 11.32 -22.46 -16.74
C LEU A 711 12.17 -23.54 -16.08
N LEU A 712 12.25 -23.53 -14.75
CA LEU A 712 13.08 -24.45 -13.97
C LEU A 712 12.20 -25.40 -13.15
N ASP A 713 12.65 -26.64 -13.01
CA ASP A 713 12.18 -27.53 -11.96
C ASP A 713 12.94 -27.21 -10.65
N THR A 714 12.23 -26.84 -9.60
CA THR A 714 12.80 -26.40 -8.30
C THR A 714 13.34 -27.54 -7.46
N VAL A 715 13.03 -28.79 -7.80
CA VAL A 715 13.53 -29.97 -7.10
C VAL A 715 14.81 -30.48 -7.74
N SER A 716 14.84 -30.63 -9.07
CA SER A 716 16.01 -31.16 -9.80
C SER A 716 16.98 -30.09 -10.31
N GLY A 717 16.55 -28.84 -10.43
CA GLY A 717 17.30 -27.76 -11.07
C GLY A 717 17.33 -27.83 -12.60
N GLN A 718 16.55 -28.75 -13.21
CA GLN A 718 16.51 -28.91 -14.65
C GLN A 718 15.89 -27.67 -15.34
N ILE A 719 16.53 -27.19 -16.40
CA ILE A 719 15.93 -26.21 -17.31
C ILE A 719 14.92 -26.93 -18.20
N LEU A 720 13.64 -26.74 -17.91
CA LEU A 720 12.53 -27.30 -18.69
C LEU A 720 12.35 -26.54 -20.01
N SER A 721 12.58 -25.23 -20.00
CA SER A 721 12.56 -24.40 -21.21
C SER A 721 13.34 -23.11 -21.02
N SER A 722 13.80 -22.51 -22.11
CA SER A 722 14.32 -21.15 -22.15
C SER A 722 13.83 -20.40 -23.38
N LYS A 723 13.46 -19.13 -23.22
CA LYS A 723 13.05 -18.24 -24.32
C LYS A 723 13.66 -16.87 -24.17
N THR A 724 14.27 -16.36 -25.23
CA THR A 724 14.93 -15.05 -25.26
C THR A 724 14.13 -14.03 -26.06
N TYR A 725 13.99 -12.84 -25.51
CA TYR A 725 13.38 -11.65 -26.11
C TYR A 725 14.46 -10.58 -26.31
N GLU A 726 14.43 -9.93 -27.46
CA GLU A 726 15.43 -8.93 -27.88
C GLU A 726 14.90 -7.51 -27.70
N GLY A 727 15.80 -6.56 -27.43
CA GLY A 727 15.47 -5.14 -27.29
C GLY A 727 14.71 -4.80 -26.02
N VAL A 728 14.86 -5.58 -24.95
CA VAL A 728 14.21 -5.34 -23.66
C VAL A 728 14.99 -4.30 -22.85
N ASP A 729 14.27 -3.34 -22.28
CA ASP A 729 14.81 -2.31 -21.42
C ASP A 729 14.81 -2.80 -19.97
N ALA A 730 15.99 -3.20 -19.47
CA ALA A 730 16.17 -3.69 -18.10
C ALA A 730 16.02 -2.59 -17.03
N SER A 731 15.90 -1.31 -17.39
CA SER A 731 15.63 -0.23 -16.44
C SER A 731 14.16 -0.12 -16.04
N LYS A 732 13.27 -0.78 -16.79
CA LYS A 732 11.83 -0.86 -16.50
C LYS A 732 11.51 -2.15 -15.75
N THR A 733 10.43 -2.13 -14.97
CA THR A 733 9.97 -3.29 -14.21
C THR A 733 9.66 -4.46 -15.13
N ILE A 734 10.17 -5.63 -14.76
CA ILE A 734 9.85 -6.93 -15.35
C ILE A 734 9.15 -7.71 -14.26
N ASP A 735 7.96 -8.23 -14.57
CA ASP A 735 7.14 -8.93 -13.60
C ASP A 735 6.57 -10.21 -14.21
N CYS A 736 6.38 -11.25 -13.42
CA CYS A 736 5.92 -12.55 -13.86
C CYS A 736 4.93 -13.16 -12.86
N ALA A 737 3.93 -13.88 -13.37
CA ALA A 737 3.01 -14.66 -12.57
C ALA A 737 2.86 -16.08 -13.14
N VAL A 738 2.71 -17.06 -12.24
CA VAL A 738 2.53 -18.48 -12.58
C VAL A 738 1.23 -18.97 -11.94
N ALA A 739 0.42 -19.68 -12.72
CA ALA A 739 -0.76 -20.36 -12.21
C ALA A 739 -1.05 -21.62 -13.01
N GLU A 740 -1.48 -22.66 -12.32
CA GLU A 740 -1.88 -23.94 -12.92
C GLU A 740 -0.81 -24.52 -13.87
N ASN A 741 -0.97 -24.32 -15.18
CA ASN A 741 -0.11 -24.82 -16.24
C ASN A 741 0.39 -23.69 -17.15
N TRP A 742 0.31 -22.43 -16.72
CA TRP A 742 0.70 -21.30 -17.54
C TRP A 742 1.44 -20.25 -16.73
N TYR A 743 2.19 -19.41 -17.44
CA TYR A 743 2.81 -18.24 -16.87
C TYR A 743 2.67 -17.05 -17.80
N ALA A 744 2.67 -15.86 -17.23
CA ALA A 744 2.69 -14.59 -17.94
C ALA A 744 3.84 -13.74 -17.42
N CYS A 745 4.52 -13.01 -18.31
CA CYS A 745 5.52 -12.02 -17.93
C CYS A 745 5.30 -10.72 -18.70
N THR A 746 5.43 -9.59 -18.01
CA THR A 746 5.35 -8.25 -18.57
C THR A 746 6.73 -7.59 -18.58
N PHE A 747 7.02 -6.84 -19.64
CA PHE A 747 8.27 -6.08 -19.77
C PHE A 747 8.13 -4.98 -20.81
N PHE A 748 9.03 -4.00 -20.79
CA PHE A 748 9.12 -2.96 -21.82
C PHE A 748 10.23 -3.29 -22.81
N GLY A 749 9.96 -3.13 -24.10
CA GLY A 749 10.99 -3.38 -25.12
C GLY A 749 10.72 -2.73 -26.47
N GLN A 750 11.78 -2.65 -27.26
CA GLN A 750 11.77 -2.26 -28.66
C GLN A 750 12.14 -3.47 -29.54
N TYR A 751 11.12 -4.10 -30.10
CA TYR A 751 11.26 -5.27 -30.95
C TYR A 751 11.40 -4.87 -32.43
N ALA A 752 12.47 -5.29 -33.10
CA ALA A 752 12.60 -5.13 -34.55
C ALA A 752 11.69 -6.12 -35.28
N LEU A 753 10.81 -5.63 -36.14
CA LEU A 753 9.93 -6.49 -36.94
C LEU A 753 10.78 -7.34 -37.88
N LYS A 754 10.42 -8.63 -38.03
CA LYS A 754 11.14 -9.57 -38.89
C LYS A 754 10.25 -9.99 -40.07
N ASP A 755 10.85 -10.20 -41.24
CA ASP A 755 10.19 -10.80 -42.39
C ASP A 755 9.88 -12.30 -42.15
N ALA A 756 9.21 -12.94 -43.11
CA ALA A 756 8.89 -14.37 -43.01
C ALA A 756 10.13 -15.28 -43.01
N GLN A 757 11.30 -14.73 -43.36
CA GLN A 757 12.61 -15.39 -43.37
C GLN A 757 13.43 -15.07 -42.10
N GLY A 758 12.89 -14.27 -41.18
CA GLY A 758 13.52 -13.90 -39.92
C GLY A 758 14.49 -12.71 -40.00
N HIS A 759 14.60 -12.04 -41.14
CA HIS A 759 15.44 -10.86 -41.28
C HIS A 759 14.73 -9.62 -40.73
N ALA A 760 15.47 -8.79 -39.99
CA ALA A 760 14.93 -7.53 -39.51
C ALA A 760 14.52 -6.61 -40.68
N LEU A 761 13.28 -6.14 -40.66
CA LEU A 761 12.74 -5.15 -41.57
C LEU A 761 13.35 -3.79 -41.22
N SER A 762 14.11 -3.23 -42.15
CA SER A 762 14.82 -1.96 -41.94
C SER A 762 13.86 -0.84 -41.53
N GLY A 763 14.15 -0.18 -40.41
CA GLY A 763 13.40 0.97 -39.90
C GLY A 763 12.04 0.63 -39.28
N GLN A 764 11.67 -0.65 -39.12
CA GLN A 764 10.39 -1.05 -38.54
C GLN A 764 10.59 -1.74 -37.19
N SER A 765 10.25 -1.06 -36.10
CA SER A 765 10.29 -1.61 -34.75
C SER A 765 9.04 -1.26 -33.96
N LEU A 766 8.58 -2.20 -33.13
CA LEU A 766 7.51 -2.00 -32.15
C LEU A 766 8.13 -1.66 -30.80
N LYS A 767 7.86 -0.46 -30.30
CA LYS A 767 8.25 -0.02 -28.96
C LYS A 767 7.02 0.03 -28.07
N GLY A 768 7.07 -0.60 -26.91
CA GLY A 768 5.95 -0.59 -25.96
C GLY A 768 6.08 -1.63 -24.87
N TYR A 769 5.10 -1.62 -23.97
CA TYR A 769 4.92 -2.68 -22.99
C TYR A 769 4.41 -3.94 -23.69
N GLN A 770 4.94 -5.08 -23.28
CA GLN A 770 4.59 -6.37 -23.83
C GLN A 770 4.19 -7.30 -22.69
N ILE A 771 3.19 -8.13 -22.93
CA ILE A 771 2.85 -9.27 -22.09
C ILE A 771 3.02 -10.54 -22.93
N VAL A 772 3.78 -11.49 -22.39
CA VAL A 772 3.97 -12.79 -23.03
C VAL A 772 3.38 -13.86 -22.14
N VAL A 773 2.46 -14.65 -22.69
CA VAL A 773 1.78 -15.74 -21.98
C VAL A 773 2.17 -17.06 -22.62
N THR A 774 2.46 -18.03 -21.78
CA THR A 774 2.89 -19.37 -22.20
C THR A 774 2.10 -20.43 -21.46
N ASP A 775 1.45 -21.31 -22.22
CA ASP A 775 0.84 -22.53 -21.72
C ASP A 775 1.81 -23.71 -21.82
N LEU A 776 1.76 -24.57 -20.80
CA LEU A 776 2.55 -25.79 -20.67
C LEU A 776 1.64 -27.01 -20.85
N TYR A 777 1.98 -27.87 -21.82
CA TYR A 777 1.27 -29.12 -22.11
C TYR A 777 2.24 -30.31 -22.01
N GLU A 778 1.71 -31.51 -21.70
CA GLU A 778 2.55 -32.73 -21.64
C GLU A 778 3.06 -33.13 -23.03
N SER A 779 2.31 -32.83 -24.10
CA SER A 779 2.66 -33.12 -25.49
C SER A 779 2.11 -32.06 -26.45
N ASN A 780 2.69 -32.00 -27.65
CA ASN A 780 2.11 -31.23 -28.76
C ASN A 780 0.80 -31.87 -29.25
N GLU A 781 0.81 -33.21 -29.32
CA GLU A 781 -0.27 -34.01 -29.89
C GLU A 781 -1.46 -34.11 -28.94
N SER A 782 -2.64 -34.32 -29.50
CA SER A 782 -3.88 -34.46 -28.72
C SER A 782 -4.12 -35.91 -28.34
N ASN A 783 -4.73 -36.15 -27.18
CA ASN A 783 -4.87 -37.45 -26.51
C ASN A 783 -3.54 -38.15 -26.21
N ASP A 784 -2.45 -37.38 -26.11
CA ASP A 784 -1.12 -37.89 -25.82
C ASP A 784 -0.58 -37.26 -24.53
N ARG A 785 -0.11 -38.11 -23.62
CA ARG A 785 0.52 -37.72 -22.35
C ARG A 785 2.05 -37.67 -22.45
N GLY A 786 2.57 -37.81 -23.67
CA GLY A 786 4.00 -37.80 -23.93
C GLY A 786 4.73 -38.88 -23.12
N PRO A 787 5.92 -38.58 -22.59
CA PRO A 787 6.72 -39.56 -21.85
C PRO A 787 6.11 -40.09 -20.55
N LEU A 788 5.05 -39.46 -20.03
CA LEU A 788 4.38 -39.92 -18.81
C LEU A 788 3.44 -41.10 -19.06
N GLY A 789 2.99 -41.32 -20.31
CA GLY A 789 2.09 -42.42 -20.66
C GLY A 789 0.88 -42.52 -19.71
N SER A 790 0.64 -43.72 -19.16
CA SER A 790 -0.44 -43.98 -18.20
C SER A 790 -0.05 -43.75 -16.73
N ALA A 791 1.11 -43.15 -16.44
CA ALA A 791 1.56 -42.93 -15.07
C ALA A 791 0.56 -42.07 -14.29
N ALA A 792 0.16 -42.54 -13.11
CA ALA A 792 -0.74 -41.82 -12.22
C ALA A 792 -0.01 -40.70 -11.45
N ASN A 793 1.28 -40.90 -11.18
CA ASN A 793 2.12 -40.01 -10.39
C ASN A 793 3.29 -39.48 -11.22
N PHE A 794 3.77 -38.29 -10.86
CA PHE A 794 4.97 -37.68 -11.41
C PHE A 794 5.94 -37.37 -10.27
N SER A 795 7.23 -37.58 -10.52
CA SER A 795 8.32 -37.21 -9.63
C SER A 795 9.39 -36.48 -10.44
N SER A 796 9.92 -35.39 -9.88
CA SER A 796 11.00 -34.62 -10.50
C SER A 796 12.36 -35.34 -10.49
N ILE A 797 12.51 -36.41 -9.69
CA ILE A 797 13.78 -37.13 -9.49
C ILE A 797 13.67 -38.60 -9.91
N GLU A 798 12.51 -39.23 -9.75
CA GLU A 798 12.36 -40.64 -10.09
C GLU A 798 12.20 -40.85 -11.60
N THR A 799 12.77 -41.94 -12.10
CA THR A 799 12.61 -42.35 -13.49
C THR A 799 11.20 -42.89 -13.71
N VAL A 800 10.58 -42.53 -14.83
CA VAL A 800 9.33 -43.15 -15.29
C VAL A 800 9.61 -44.62 -15.65
N ASP A 801 8.75 -45.55 -15.21
CA ASP A 801 8.94 -47.01 -15.37
C ASP A 801 9.10 -47.46 -16.84
N GLU A 802 8.44 -46.77 -17.78
CA GLU A 802 8.52 -47.00 -19.23
C GLU A 802 8.83 -45.69 -19.99
N PRO A 803 10.08 -45.19 -19.99
CA PRO A 803 10.38 -43.88 -20.52
C PRO A 803 10.49 -43.92 -22.05
N THR A 804 9.60 -43.20 -22.74
CA THR A 804 9.74 -42.90 -24.18
C THR A 804 10.58 -41.64 -24.45
N GLY A 805 10.93 -40.88 -23.40
CA GLY A 805 11.73 -39.65 -23.43
C GLY A 805 11.78 -38.96 -22.05
N ALA A 806 12.36 -37.76 -21.98
CA ALA A 806 12.31 -36.93 -20.77
C ALA A 806 10.97 -36.17 -20.71
N PRO A 807 10.25 -36.16 -19.56
CA PRO A 807 8.95 -35.49 -19.43
C PRO A 807 9.08 -33.96 -19.34
N VAL A 808 9.50 -33.34 -20.45
CA VAL A 808 9.60 -31.89 -20.61
C VAL A 808 8.31 -31.32 -21.22
N PRO A 809 7.89 -30.12 -20.83
CA PRO A 809 6.66 -29.53 -21.34
C PRO A 809 6.77 -29.13 -22.81
N PHE A 810 5.69 -29.29 -23.56
CA PHE A 810 5.46 -28.61 -24.83
C PHE A 810 4.86 -27.22 -24.57
N LEU A 811 5.52 -26.17 -25.07
CA LEU A 811 5.14 -24.79 -24.82
C LEU A 811 4.34 -24.22 -25.98
N VAL A 812 3.20 -23.61 -25.68
CA VAL A 812 2.49 -22.72 -26.61
C VAL A 812 2.55 -21.31 -26.06
N SER A 813 3.08 -20.37 -26.83
CA SER A 813 3.34 -19.01 -26.34
C SER A 813 2.93 -17.97 -27.36
N GLN A 814 2.44 -16.85 -26.84
CA GLN A 814 2.03 -15.71 -27.64
C GLN A 814 2.34 -14.42 -26.87
N ALA A 815 2.65 -13.37 -27.61
CA ALA A 815 2.95 -12.05 -27.07
C ALA A 815 1.86 -11.04 -27.48
N TRP A 816 1.61 -10.05 -26.66
CA TRP A 816 0.73 -8.92 -26.95
C TRP A 816 1.39 -7.62 -26.54
N VAL A 817 1.04 -6.53 -27.23
CA VAL A 817 1.41 -5.17 -26.87
C VAL A 817 0.35 -4.57 -25.95
N LEU A 818 0.81 -3.92 -24.89
CA LEU A 818 0.00 -3.17 -23.92
C LEU A 818 0.21 -1.67 -24.12
N SER A 819 -0.84 -0.89 -23.88
CA SER A 819 -0.80 0.58 -23.98
C SER A 819 -0.14 1.26 -22.78
N ALA A 820 -0.06 0.57 -21.63
CA ALA A 820 0.44 1.09 -20.36
C ALA A 820 1.14 -0.04 -19.57
N PRO A 821 2.01 0.30 -18.60
CA PRO A 821 2.62 -0.69 -17.72
C PRO A 821 1.58 -1.42 -16.88
N ILE A 822 1.79 -2.72 -16.71
CA ILE A 822 1.07 -3.56 -15.73
C ILE A 822 2.13 -4.28 -14.88
N VAL A 823 2.10 -4.02 -13.58
CA VAL A 823 3.06 -4.53 -12.56
C VAL A 823 2.30 -5.10 -11.36
N ALA A 824 3.00 -5.68 -10.38
CA ALA A 824 2.42 -6.37 -9.23
C ALA A 824 1.40 -7.44 -9.67
N LEU A 825 1.84 -8.33 -10.56
CA LEU A 825 0.99 -9.36 -11.15
C LEU A 825 0.56 -10.38 -10.09
N ALA A 826 -0.74 -10.66 -10.04
CA ALA A 826 -1.30 -11.68 -9.19
C ALA A 826 -2.36 -12.48 -9.93
N VAL A 827 -2.64 -13.70 -9.51
CA VAL A 827 -3.69 -14.54 -10.10
C VAL A 827 -4.77 -14.81 -9.07
N THR A 828 -6.03 -14.65 -9.47
CA THR A 828 -7.19 -14.96 -8.61
C THR A 828 -7.17 -16.42 -8.16
N GLN A 829 -7.50 -16.65 -6.88
CA GLN A 829 -7.53 -17.98 -6.27
C GLN A 829 -8.92 -18.30 -5.72
N THR A 830 -9.39 -19.51 -6.00
CA THR A 830 -10.64 -20.06 -5.47
C THR A 830 -10.41 -21.43 -4.85
N ARG A 831 -11.41 -21.91 -4.11
CA ARG A 831 -11.28 -23.07 -3.23
C ARG A 831 -10.90 -24.35 -3.98
N GLN A 832 -11.40 -24.56 -5.19
CA GLN A 832 -11.24 -25.76 -6.00
C GLN A 832 -10.63 -25.47 -7.38
N GLY A 833 -10.48 -24.20 -7.76
CA GLY A 833 -9.90 -23.81 -9.06
C GLY A 833 -10.79 -24.16 -10.25
N ILE A 834 -12.11 -24.14 -10.05
CA ILE A 834 -13.13 -24.42 -11.08
C ILE A 834 -13.48 -23.13 -11.83
N THR A 835 -13.63 -22.01 -11.11
CA THR A 835 -13.91 -20.72 -11.76
C THR A 835 -12.73 -20.33 -12.68
N ASN A 836 -13.02 -19.57 -13.74
CA ASN A 836 -11.99 -19.02 -14.59
C ASN A 836 -11.01 -18.14 -13.78
N ARG A 837 -9.73 -18.21 -14.11
CA ARG A 837 -8.72 -17.36 -13.49
C ARG A 837 -8.64 -16.02 -14.19
N GLN A 838 -8.34 -14.98 -13.43
CA GLN A 838 -7.98 -13.65 -13.94
C GLN A 838 -6.57 -13.30 -13.49
N LEU A 839 -5.80 -12.69 -14.39
CA LEU A 839 -4.51 -12.07 -14.11
C LEU A 839 -4.77 -10.63 -13.67
N LEU A 840 -4.57 -10.36 -12.40
CA LEU A 840 -4.62 -9.04 -11.82
C LEU A 840 -3.29 -8.32 -12.04
N GLY A 841 -3.33 -7.02 -12.24
CA GLY A 841 -2.13 -6.19 -12.24
C GLY A 841 -2.43 -4.71 -12.06
N TYR A 842 -1.50 -4.02 -11.43
CA TYR A 842 -1.54 -2.60 -11.14
C TYR A 842 -1.00 -1.78 -12.30
N GLN A 843 -1.69 -0.69 -12.64
CA GLN A 843 -1.32 0.28 -13.65
C GLN A 843 -0.79 1.55 -12.96
N PRO A 844 0.54 1.74 -12.84
CA PRO A 844 1.10 2.83 -12.04
C PRO A 844 0.84 4.23 -12.61
N GLU A 845 0.52 4.35 -13.91
CA GLU A 845 0.26 5.65 -14.54
C GLU A 845 -1.20 6.11 -14.40
N THR A 846 -2.15 5.17 -14.28
CA THR A 846 -3.58 5.44 -14.13
C THR A 846 -4.11 5.13 -12.73
N HIS A 847 -3.24 4.59 -11.86
CA HIS A 847 -3.52 4.13 -10.50
C HIS A 847 -4.69 3.14 -10.40
N GLY A 848 -4.93 2.38 -11.47
CA GLY A 848 -5.97 1.36 -11.54
C GLY A 848 -5.42 -0.05 -11.35
N ILE A 849 -6.22 -0.94 -10.78
CA ILE A 849 -5.97 -2.39 -10.82
C ILE A 849 -6.86 -2.99 -11.90
N ALA A 850 -6.25 -3.65 -12.89
CA ALA A 850 -6.93 -4.32 -13.98
C ALA A 850 -6.98 -5.84 -13.77
N GLY A 851 -8.12 -6.45 -14.05
CA GLY A 851 -8.30 -7.90 -14.07
C GLY A 851 -8.41 -8.42 -15.51
N LEU A 852 -7.32 -8.95 -16.05
CA LEU A 852 -7.27 -9.51 -17.40
C LEU A 852 -7.80 -10.96 -17.41
N PRO A 853 -8.88 -11.26 -18.15
CA PRO A 853 -9.42 -12.60 -18.22
C PRO A 853 -8.49 -13.56 -18.94
N ARG A 854 -8.44 -14.81 -18.45
CA ARG A 854 -7.61 -15.84 -19.07
C ARG A 854 -7.96 -16.09 -20.55
N GLN A 855 -9.20 -15.88 -20.98
CA GLN A 855 -9.63 -16.04 -22.38
C GLN A 855 -9.00 -14.99 -23.32
N VAL A 856 -8.78 -13.76 -22.84
CA VAL A 856 -8.11 -12.70 -23.61
C VAL A 856 -6.62 -13.04 -23.79
N LEU A 857 -6.03 -13.61 -22.75
CA LEU A 857 -4.64 -14.04 -22.63
C LEU A 857 -4.39 -15.49 -23.12
N GLU A 858 -5.24 -16.01 -24.00
CA GLU A 858 -5.10 -17.36 -24.54
C GLU A 858 -4.07 -17.41 -25.68
N PRO A 859 -2.94 -18.12 -25.53
CA PRO A 859 -1.90 -18.15 -26.56
C PRO A 859 -2.28 -18.94 -27.81
N ARG A 860 -3.34 -19.78 -27.74
CA ARG A 860 -3.85 -20.55 -28.90
C ARG A 860 -4.87 -19.79 -29.75
N ARG A 861 -5.09 -18.49 -29.50
CA ARG A 861 -5.95 -17.63 -30.35
C ARG A 861 -5.52 -17.70 -31.82
N THR A 862 -6.48 -17.75 -32.73
CA THR A 862 -6.20 -18.04 -34.14
C THR A 862 -5.52 -16.86 -34.84
N VAL A 863 -4.35 -17.08 -35.41
CA VAL A 863 -3.58 -16.06 -36.13
C VAL A 863 -3.98 -16.03 -37.60
N GLY A 864 -4.26 -14.84 -38.14
CA GLY A 864 -4.54 -14.64 -39.58
C GLY A 864 -5.87 -15.19 -40.09
N ARG A 865 -6.68 -15.83 -39.24
CA ARG A 865 -8.02 -16.34 -39.57
C ARG A 865 -8.99 -16.21 -38.41
N ASP A 866 -10.27 -16.26 -38.72
CA ASP A 866 -11.32 -16.38 -37.72
C ASP A 866 -11.37 -17.83 -37.17
N PRO A 867 -11.76 -18.00 -35.89
CA PRO A 867 -11.92 -19.31 -35.29
C PRO A 867 -13.10 -20.07 -35.94
N THR A 868 -12.97 -21.40 -36.01
CA THR A 868 -14.04 -22.29 -36.47
C THR A 868 -15.14 -22.39 -35.41
N ALA A 869 -16.35 -22.81 -35.81
CA ALA A 869 -17.47 -22.98 -34.86
C ALA A 869 -17.11 -23.95 -33.71
N GLN A 870 -16.36 -25.01 -34.00
CA GLN A 870 -15.92 -25.99 -32.99
C GLN A 870 -14.92 -25.38 -32.01
N GLU A 871 -13.97 -24.57 -32.48
CA GLU A 871 -12.99 -23.86 -31.64
C GLU A 871 -13.67 -22.83 -30.73
N VAL A 872 -14.73 -22.17 -31.21
CA VAL A 872 -15.53 -21.24 -30.41
C VAL A 872 -16.36 -21.98 -29.36
N GLU A 873 -17.11 -23.01 -29.77
CA GLU A 873 -18.05 -23.72 -28.89
C GLU A 873 -17.36 -24.54 -27.80
N ALA A 874 -16.25 -25.21 -28.11
CA ALA A 874 -15.57 -26.09 -27.16
C ALA A 874 -14.54 -25.36 -26.30
N GLU A 875 -13.87 -24.34 -26.85
CA GLU A 875 -12.68 -23.73 -26.22
C GLU A 875 -12.80 -22.21 -26.02
N GLY A 876 -13.85 -21.57 -26.56
CA GLY A 876 -14.01 -20.12 -26.49
C GLY A 876 -12.91 -19.34 -27.23
N LEU A 877 -12.25 -19.95 -28.23
CA LEU A 877 -11.15 -19.29 -28.93
C LEU A 877 -11.67 -18.10 -29.76
N ILE A 878 -10.94 -17.00 -29.67
CA ILE A 878 -11.17 -15.80 -30.48
C ILE A 878 -9.96 -15.55 -31.40
N ARG A 879 -10.17 -14.79 -32.47
CA ARG A 879 -9.09 -14.38 -33.37
C ARG A 879 -8.02 -13.61 -32.61
N TYR A 880 -6.76 -13.87 -32.89
CA TYR A 880 -5.64 -13.15 -32.29
C TYR A 880 -5.60 -11.68 -32.77
N THR A 881 -5.50 -10.78 -31.80
CA THR A 881 -5.24 -9.35 -32.00
C THR A 881 -3.96 -9.01 -31.24
N PRO A 882 -2.96 -8.38 -31.88
CA PRO A 882 -1.65 -8.18 -31.26
C PRO A 882 -1.61 -7.10 -30.18
N VAL A 883 -2.68 -6.31 -30.06
CA VAL A 883 -2.83 -5.27 -29.04
C VAL A 883 -3.92 -5.70 -28.07
N ILE A 884 -3.65 -5.55 -26.77
CA ILE A 884 -4.65 -5.64 -25.71
C ILE A 884 -4.82 -4.22 -25.15
N GLU A 885 -5.99 -3.66 -25.39
CA GLU A 885 -6.45 -2.47 -24.70
C GLU A 885 -7.17 -2.92 -23.43
N VAL A 886 -6.81 -2.33 -22.29
CA VAL A 886 -7.51 -2.60 -21.03
C VAL A 886 -8.85 -1.90 -21.09
N ASP A 887 -9.94 -2.67 -21.17
CA ASP A 887 -11.29 -2.13 -21.10
C ASP A 887 -11.49 -1.52 -19.69
N PRO A 888 -11.94 -0.26 -19.56
CA PRO A 888 -12.26 0.33 -18.26
C PRO A 888 -13.20 -0.51 -17.38
N ARG A 889 -14.04 -1.36 -17.97
CA ARG A 889 -14.87 -2.32 -17.23
C ARG A 889 -14.07 -3.44 -16.56
N GLN A 890 -12.84 -3.70 -16.99
CA GLN A 890 -11.94 -4.68 -16.38
C GLN A 890 -11.11 -4.06 -15.25
N VAL A 891 -11.22 -2.76 -15.02
CA VAL A 891 -10.55 -2.06 -13.92
C VAL A 891 -11.39 -2.24 -12.65
N ILE A 892 -10.96 -3.16 -11.77
CA ILE A 892 -11.70 -3.56 -10.56
C ILE A 892 -11.79 -2.44 -9.52
N THR A 893 -10.94 -1.44 -9.65
CA THR A 893 -10.89 -0.22 -8.83
C THR A 893 -11.83 0.87 -9.33
N HIS A 894 -12.43 0.72 -10.52
CA HIS A 894 -13.38 1.64 -11.13
C HIS A 894 -12.92 3.11 -11.10
N GLN A 895 -13.55 3.97 -10.30
CA GLN A 895 -13.24 5.40 -10.16
C GLN A 895 -12.23 5.67 -9.02
N ARG A 896 -11.83 4.65 -8.26
CA ARG A 896 -10.89 4.79 -7.15
C ARG A 896 -9.47 4.84 -7.67
N ASP A 897 -8.81 5.94 -7.37
CA ASP A 897 -7.42 6.21 -7.69
C ASP A 897 -6.54 5.55 -6.61
N VAL A 898 -5.99 4.35 -6.85
CA VAL A 898 -5.23 3.59 -5.84
C VAL A 898 -3.74 3.80 -6.05
N ILE A 899 -3.13 4.71 -5.29
CA ILE A 899 -1.75 5.12 -5.53
C ILE A 899 -0.77 4.13 -4.87
N GLY A 900 0.33 3.84 -5.58
CA GLY A 900 1.52 3.23 -5.01
C GLY A 900 1.34 1.80 -4.50
N VAL A 901 0.61 0.95 -5.25
CA VAL A 901 0.47 -0.47 -4.94
C VAL A 901 1.84 -1.17 -5.06
N LYS A 902 2.24 -1.83 -3.98
CA LYS A 902 3.46 -2.65 -3.92
C LYS A 902 3.20 -4.08 -4.36
N ASP A 903 2.11 -4.67 -3.88
CA ASP A 903 1.74 -6.06 -4.15
C ASP A 903 0.22 -6.26 -4.10
N ILE A 904 -0.26 -7.30 -4.77
CA ILE A 904 -1.67 -7.71 -4.84
C ILE A 904 -1.78 -9.15 -4.37
N MET A 905 -2.62 -9.38 -3.36
CA MET A 905 -2.91 -10.70 -2.84
C MET A 905 -4.32 -11.13 -3.22
N ALA A 906 -4.47 -12.42 -3.52
CA ALA A 906 -5.76 -13.07 -3.71
C ALA A 906 -5.88 -14.27 -2.77
N THR A 907 -7.02 -14.42 -2.11
CA THR A 907 -7.31 -15.59 -1.25
C THR A 907 -8.71 -16.13 -1.58
N PRO A 908 -8.92 -17.46 -1.53
CA PRO A 908 -10.23 -18.04 -1.77
C PRO A 908 -11.24 -17.69 -0.66
N ALA A 909 -12.49 -17.46 -1.04
CA ALA A 909 -13.63 -17.54 -0.12
C ALA A 909 -14.05 -19.02 0.08
N LEU A 910 -15.06 -19.27 0.93
CA LEU A 910 -15.65 -20.62 1.02
C LEU A 910 -16.50 -20.96 -0.23
N LEU A 911 -17.04 -19.93 -0.88
CA LEU A 911 -17.70 -20.00 -2.17
C LEU A 911 -16.68 -20.14 -3.30
N GLU A 912 -16.94 -21.05 -4.24
CA GLU A 912 -16.05 -21.33 -5.36
C GLU A 912 -16.09 -20.23 -6.42
N SER A 913 -17.19 -19.48 -6.51
CA SER A 913 -17.29 -18.37 -7.46
C SER A 913 -16.45 -17.15 -7.06
N THR A 914 -16.05 -17.04 -5.79
CA THR A 914 -15.59 -15.77 -5.18
C THR A 914 -14.15 -15.84 -4.68
N THR A 915 -13.38 -14.80 -4.96
CA THR A 915 -12.04 -14.55 -4.42
C THR A 915 -12.01 -13.20 -3.71
N LEU A 916 -11.21 -13.08 -2.66
CA LEU A 916 -10.95 -11.81 -1.98
C LEU A 916 -9.63 -11.25 -2.50
N VAL A 917 -9.65 -10.03 -3.01
CA VAL A 917 -8.48 -9.31 -3.52
C VAL A 917 -8.11 -8.22 -2.54
N PHE A 918 -6.83 -8.14 -2.20
CA PHE A 918 -6.29 -7.13 -1.30
C PHE A 918 -4.98 -6.58 -1.86
N ALA A 919 -4.94 -5.28 -2.11
CA ALA A 919 -3.78 -4.58 -2.62
C ALA A 919 -3.28 -3.59 -1.55
N TYR A 920 -1.96 -3.53 -1.37
CA TYR A 920 -1.34 -2.70 -0.35
C TYR A 920 -0.08 -2.00 -0.86
N GLY A 921 0.26 -0.87 -0.23
CA GLY A 921 1.46 -0.08 -0.51
C GLY A 921 1.36 1.29 0.14
N ILE A 922 1.23 2.35 -0.66
CA ILE A 922 0.80 3.66 -0.15
C ILE A 922 -0.67 3.58 0.25
N ASP A 923 -1.54 3.22 -0.70
CA ASP A 923 -2.95 2.98 -0.41
C ASP A 923 -3.23 1.53 -0.02
N ILE A 924 -4.39 1.32 0.57
CA ILE A 924 -4.97 0.00 0.80
C ILE A 924 -6.30 -0.10 0.08
N PHE A 925 -6.43 -1.11 -0.78
CA PHE A 925 -7.66 -1.42 -1.50
C PHE A 925 -8.04 -2.88 -1.28
N GLY A 926 -9.30 -3.14 -0.99
CA GLY A 926 -9.83 -4.49 -0.89
C GLY A 926 -11.15 -4.62 -1.63
N THR A 927 -11.35 -5.76 -2.27
CA THR A 927 -12.62 -6.07 -2.96
C THR A 927 -12.88 -7.57 -3.05
N ARG A 928 -14.13 -7.92 -3.32
CA ARG A 928 -14.57 -9.27 -3.66
C ARG A 928 -14.72 -9.35 -5.18
N LEU A 929 -14.20 -10.41 -5.77
CA LEU A 929 -14.24 -10.61 -7.22
C LEU A 929 -14.82 -11.98 -7.54
N ALA A 930 -15.68 -12.05 -8.56
CA ALA A 930 -16.28 -13.28 -9.06
C ALA A 930 -15.95 -13.49 -10.54
N PRO A 931 -14.80 -14.10 -10.88
CA PRO A 931 -14.30 -14.17 -12.26
C PRO A 931 -15.22 -14.81 -13.30
N SER A 932 -16.14 -15.67 -12.87
CA SER A 932 -17.14 -16.34 -13.74
C SER A 932 -18.57 -16.00 -13.32
N LEU A 933 -18.76 -14.84 -12.69
CA LEU A 933 -19.98 -14.45 -11.99
C LEU A 933 -20.31 -15.39 -10.82
N SER A 934 -21.23 -14.94 -9.97
CA SER A 934 -21.68 -15.68 -8.80
C SER A 934 -22.64 -16.81 -9.18
N PHE A 935 -22.13 -18.03 -9.37
CA PHE A 935 -22.94 -19.21 -9.73
C PHE A 935 -23.39 -20.07 -8.54
N ASP A 936 -22.84 -19.83 -7.35
CA ASP A 936 -23.11 -20.60 -6.12
C ASP A 936 -23.88 -19.79 -5.05
N ILE A 937 -24.29 -18.57 -5.37
CA ILE A 937 -25.15 -17.72 -4.55
C ILE A 937 -26.26 -17.10 -5.41
N LEU A 938 -27.46 -16.95 -4.84
CA LEU A 938 -28.57 -16.27 -5.49
C LEU A 938 -28.28 -14.76 -5.53
N GLY A 939 -28.26 -14.18 -6.72
CA GLY A 939 -28.04 -12.74 -6.90
C GLY A 939 -29.11 -11.87 -6.23
N LYS A 940 -28.76 -10.63 -5.91
CA LYS A 940 -29.67 -9.63 -5.30
C LYS A 940 -30.93 -9.37 -6.15
N GLY A 941 -30.83 -9.52 -7.48
CA GLY A 941 -31.95 -9.36 -8.42
C GLY A 941 -32.96 -10.52 -8.46
N PHE A 942 -32.80 -11.57 -7.64
CA PHE A 942 -33.75 -12.69 -7.62
C PHE A 942 -35.09 -12.27 -7.00
N ASP A 943 -36.19 -12.35 -7.79
CA ASP A 943 -37.52 -11.93 -7.37
C ASP A 943 -38.20 -12.95 -6.43
N LYS A 944 -37.84 -12.84 -5.14
CA LYS A 944 -38.42 -13.66 -4.06
C LYS A 944 -39.91 -13.40 -3.88
N VAL A 945 -40.39 -12.18 -4.16
CA VAL A 945 -41.80 -11.80 -3.97
C VAL A 945 -42.68 -12.55 -4.96
N THR A 946 -42.30 -12.58 -6.24
CA THR A 946 -43.02 -13.33 -7.27
C THR A 946 -43.01 -14.83 -6.98
N LEU A 947 -41.88 -15.39 -6.52
CA LEU A 947 -41.80 -16.79 -6.12
C LEU A 947 -42.82 -17.12 -5.01
N ILE A 948 -42.80 -16.36 -3.91
CA ILE A 948 -43.69 -16.58 -2.77
C ILE A 948 -45.16 -16.36 -3.17
N GLY A 949 -45.44 -15.31 -3.93
CA GLY A 949 -46.79 -15.02 -4.43
C GLY A 949 -47.35 -16.16 -5.28
N THR A 950 -46.53 -16.75 -6.16
CA THR A 950 -46.93 -17.89 -6.99
C THR A 950 -47.20 -19.13 -6.15
N VAL A 951 -46.35 -19.43 -5.16
CA VAL A 951 -46.56 -20.55 -4.23
C VAL A 951 -47.88 -20.38 -3.45
N LEU A 952 -48.15 -19.18 -2.92
CA LEU A 952 -49.40 -18.89 -2.21
C LEU A 952 -50.63 -19.01 -3.11
N ALA A 953 -50.56 -18.51 -4.35
CA ALA A 953 -51.63 -18.62 -5.33
C ALA A 953 -51.94 -20.09 -5.68
N LEU A 954 -50.90 -20.91 -5.89
CA LEU A 954 -51.05 -22.34 -6.12
C LEU A 954 -51.66 -23.06 -4.92
N VAL A 955 -51.21 -22.75 -3.69
CA VAL A 955 -51.76 -23.33 -2.45
C VAL A 955 -53.25 -22.97 -2.29
N ALA A 956 -53.62 -21.71 -2.49
CA ALA A 956 -55.01 -21.26 -2.45
C ALA A 956 -55.86 -21.93 -3.54
N GLY A 957 -55.32 -22.04 -4.76
CA GLY A 957 -55.96 -22.75 -5.87
C GLY A 957 -56.20 -24.22 -5.56
N VAL A 958 -55.21 -24.92 -5.01
CA VAL A 958 -55.34 -26.33 -4.59
C VAL A 958 -56.34 -26.45 -3.43
N ALA A 959 -56.29 -25.56 -2.44
CA ALA A 959 -57.21 -25.57 -1.31
C ALA A 959 -58.67 -25.36 -1.74
N ALA A 960 -58.91 -24.51 -2.76
CA ALA A 960 -60.23 -24.30 -3.34
C ALA A 960 -60.69 -25.47 -4.23
N LEU A 961 -59.80 -26.03 -5.05
CA LEU A 961 -60.14 -27.12 -5.98
C LEU A 961 -60.30 -28.47 -5.27
N LYS A 962 -59.55 -28.74 -4.20
CA LYS A 962 -59.59 -30.00 -3.46
C LYS A 962 -61.00 -30.40 -3.00
N PRO A 963 -61.80 -29.56 -2.32
CA PRO A 963 -63.17 -29.91 -1.95
C PRO A 963 -64.09 -30.05 -3.17
N ILE A 964 -63.91 -29.22 -4.21
CA ILE A 964 -64.71 -29.27 -5.45
C ILE A 964 -64.53 -30.62 -6.17
N VAL A 965 -63.28 -31.03 -6.36
CA VAL A 965 -62.94 -32.30 -7.00
C VAL A 965 -63.38 -33.48 -6.13
N ARG A 966 -63.16 -33.41 -4.82
CA ARG A 966 -63.59 -34.46 -3.89
C ARG A 966 -65.11 -34.67 -3.93
N ARG A 967 -65.89 -33.58 -3.94
CA ARG A 967 -67.34 -33.62 -4.10
C ARG A 967 -67.75 -34.21 -5.45
N LYS A 968 -67.14 -33.75 -6.55
CA LYS A 968 -67.43 -34.28 -7.89
C LYS A 968 -67.13 -35.78 -7.99
N GLN A 969 -66.03 -36.25 -7.39
CA GLN A 969 -65.67 -37.67 -7.37
C GLN A 969 -66.62 -38.50 -6.49
N THR A 970 -67.05 -38.00 -5.33
CA THR A 970 -68.06 -38.70 -4.51
C THR A 970 -69.39 -38.81 -5.24
N ASP A 971 -69.85 -37.72 -5.88
CA ASP A 971 -71.13 -37.72 -6.62
C ASP A 971 -71.09 -38.68 -7.82
N LEU A 972 -69.98 -38.73 -8.57
CA LEU A 972 -69.76 -39.70 -9.64
C LEU A 972 -69.77 -41.16 -9.14
N ARG A 973 -69.16 -41.43 -7.98
CA ARG A 973 -69.18 -42.77 -7.39
C ARG A 973 -70.57 -43.18 -6.88
N TRP A 974 -71.38 -42.23 -6.46
CA TRP A 974 -72.74 -42.48 -5.97
C TRP A 974 -73.76 -42.66 -7.09
N THR A 975 -73.47 -42.12 -8.29
CA THR A 975 -74.31 -42.25 -9.50
C THR A 975 -73.89 -43.40 -10.42
N ALA A 976 -72.80 -44.11 -10.09
CA ALA A 976 -72.40 -45.32 -10.81
C ALA A 976 -73.44 -46.44 -10.58
N PRO A 977 -74.03 -47.02 -11.64
CA PRO A 977 -74.94 -48.15 -11.48
C PRO A 977 -74.18 -49.34 -10.88
N ARG A 978 -74.81 -50.02 -9.92
CA ARG A 978 -74.26 -51.21 -9.25
C ARG A 978 -73.98 -52.34 -10.23
#